data_AF-U5QBS0-F1
#
_entry.id   AF-U5QBS0-F1
#
_cell.length_a   1.000
_cell.length_b   1.000
_cell.length_c   1.000
_cell.angle_alpha   90.00
_cell.angle_beta   90.00
_cell.angle_gamma   90.00
#
_symmetry.space_group_name_H-M   'P 1'
#
loop_
_entity.id
_entity.type
_entity.pdbx_description
1 polymer ?
#
loop_
_entity_poly.entity_id
_entity_poly.type
_entity_poly.pdbx_seq_one_letter_code
_entity_poly.pdbx_strand_id
1 'polypeptide(L)'
;MTFSLLTKQAVANFISRIITKSSSFRIYVGEDICFGDNVWVEIGKVQFFYVKHEFNNLNAVNYGGFEWSVPSTEELSANITNALNGVGKISEKERKAIEKYFGQGLQDVVRRTLLLLPTFDIGAMAKMPLLKPTTIVPDTTAVHQGALDFVAKFLMPYARVKIPAIVYMEILNNVDNFFSKLRNKEDSRGRSSYRSQALNQHILSQGGQGTLLRLESNSNVELERGDLGADPLRGIVAPSNDQEDKALGLTGIVKSFGDRLIVETARRFQLQVRPSHPLVLLTSDQGMARMAISEGIEVFYFQARSTSGFSGKTLTGVLHHPFNGGLYFVPFTDVLWELAITFGCLRLSNEDGDSVELRAIGASGTIDWQPYYTQRDLLFGRFGESSLGKSSDLEDSSEITHIETISPITKTGVQFTNKEDNTSAEHTQTNIDKTLQNLTGSYSFSPSKMLILMRELIEHGSVANNEIIELLDIKTRDQATRYKNFLLSGNLITTDGKSLFCTLSLQELWNCVTTQNILCVRNCLIDVPSFSTFVNHLNERRVLQTIPNDWPVSSSALRTYLMLGDIAGCSLSIPNIGVVATDSVFNTSDFANRAIKVYQSISSQVESTWILSGRWLEELARDCALHPVFSRENLLKAIDKNLLSVYAEGSTPDTRFEKHHMWALQVVDGRPQIEKIFLYRGDFLLPGTAAVRIRIEGVNHAT
;
A
#
# COMPACT_ATOMS: atom_id res chain seq x y z
N MET A 1 18.77 17.84 37.55
CA MET A 1 18.56 18.00 36.09
C MET A 1 17.23 17.38 35.74
N THR A 2 16.36 18.12 35.05
CA THR A 2 14.99 17.73 34.68
C THR A 2 14.98 16.97 33.34
N PHE A 3 14.06 16.03 33.18
CA PHE A 3 13.85 15.35 31.90
C PHE A 3 13.12 16.29 30.92
N SER A 4 13.53 16.26 29.65
CA SER A 4 12.87 16.97 28.55
C SER A 4 12.41 15.98 27.49
N LEU A 5 11.41 16.34 26.68
CA LEU A 5 11.02 15.53 25.52
C LEU A 5 12.06 15.69 24.41
N LEU A 6 12.62 14.57 23.94
CA LEU A 6 13.65 14.52 22.93
C LEU A 6 13.14 13.85 21.65
N THR A 7 13.62 14.36 20.51
CA THR A 7 13.44 13.75 19.19
C THR A 7 14.65 12.87 18.84
N LYS A 8 14.48 11.93 17.92
CA LYS A 8 15.60 11.14 17.36
C LYS A 8 16.71 12.04 16.83
N GLN A 9 16.37 13.13 16.15
CA GLN A 9 17.34 14.08 15.61
C GLN A 9 18.16 14.78 16.70
N ALA A 10 17.53 15.19 17.81
CA ALA A 10 18.25 15.82 18.92
C ALA A 10 19.25 14.84 19.56
N VAL A 11 18.84 13.58 19.73
CA VAL A 11 19.71 12.51 20.23
C VAL A 11 20.83 12.20 19.24
N ALA A 12 20.55 12.13 17.93
CA ALA A 12 21.56 11.91 16.92
C ALA A 12 22.63 13.01 16.91
N ASN A 13 22.20 14.28 16.99
CA ASN A 13 23.10 15.43 17.08
C ASN A 13 23.99 15.34 18.34
N PHE A 14 23.41 15.01 19.49
CA PHE A 14 24.16 14.83 20.73
C PHE A 14 25.19 13.69 20.62
N ILE A 15 24.76 12.52 20.13
CA ILE A 15 25.65 11.36 19.93
C ILE A 15 26.80 11.73 18.97
N SER A 16 26.50 12.43 17.88
CA SER A 16 27.53 12.84 16.90
C SER A 16 28.61 13.75 17.50
N ARG A 17 28.24 14.57 18.50
CA ARG A 17 29.17 15.42 19.26
C ARG A 17 30.05 14.59 20.18
N ILE A 18 29.46 13.70 20.98
CA ILE A 18 30.23 12.90 21.96
C ILE A 18 31.09 11.81 21.30
N ILE A 19 30.75 11.35 20.09
CA ILE A 19 31.60 10.44 19.29
C ILE A 19 33.00 11.02 19.03
N THR A 20 33.12 12.36 18.92
CA THR A 20 34.44 13.00 18.72
C THR A 20 35.41 12.78 19.88
N LYS A 21 34.88 12.54 21.09
CA LYS A 21 35.68 12.33 22.30
C LYS A 21 36.00 10.85 22.52
N SER A 22 35.02 9.97 22.30
CA SER A 22 35.19 8.52 22.41
C SER A 22 34.37 7.83 21.34
N SER A 23 34.99 6.86 20.65
CA SER A 23 34.31 6.04 19.64
C SER A 23 33.52 4.87 20.24
N SER A 24 33.58 4.69 21.57
CA SER A 24 33.16 3.48 22.26
C SER A 24 32.17 3.80 23.39
N PHE A 25 30.99 3.22 23.30
CA PHE A 25 29.88 3.45 24.23
C PHE A 25 29.37 2.14 24.81
N ARG A 26 28.82 2.18 26.01
CA ARG A 26 28.11 1.04 26.62
C ARG A 26 26.62 1.31 26.62
N ILE A 27 25.83 0.29 26.31
CA ILE A 27 24.37 0.35 26.37
C ILE A 27 23.89 -0.31 27.65
N TYR A 28 23.06 0.41 28.36
CA TYR A 28 22.36 -0.04 29.55
C TYR A 28 20.85 0.09 29.35
N VAL A 29 20.09 -0.87 29.86
CA VAL A 29 18.62 -0.79 29.93
C VAL A 29 18.15 -1.05 31.35
N GLY A 30 16.98 -0.55 31.69
CA GLY A 30 16.38 -0.74 33.01
C GLY A 30 14.87 -0.78 32.94
N GLU A 31 14.24 -1.44 33.90
CA GLU A 31 12.79 -1.53 34.07
C GLU A 31 12.46 -1.28 35.55
N ASP A 32 11.67 -0.23 35.81
CA ASP A 32 11.49 0.37 37.13
C ASP A 32 10.79 -0.57 38.14
N ILE A 33 10.01 -1.55 37.68
CA ILE A 33 9.31 -2.50 38.55
C ILE A 33 10.19 -3.72 38.85
N CYS A 34 10.84 -4.28 37.83
CA CYS A 34 11.61 -5.52 37.89
C CYS A 34 12.96 -5.31 38.55
N PHE A 35 13.73 -4.31 38.11
CA PHE A 35 15.07 -4.02 38.61
C PHE A 35 15.08 -2.91 39.67
N GLY A 36 14.07 -2.03 39.64
CA GLY A 36 14.01 -0.88 40.53
C GLY A 36 14.60 0.38 39.90
N ASP A 37 14.34 1.52 40.53
CA ASP A 37 14.66 2.82 39.95
C ASP A 37 16.19 3.02 39.90
N ASN A 38 16.70 3.49 38.76
CA ASN A 38 18.13 3.69 38.50
C ASN A 38 19.01 2.41 38.58
N VAL A 39 18.42 1.22 38.44
CA VAL A 39 19.17 -0.03 38.29
C VAL A 39 19.29 -0.37 36.81
N TRP A 40 20.51 -0.69 36.38
CA TRP A 40 20.86 -0.83 34.97
C TRP A 40 21.45 -2.21 34.67
N VAL A 41 21.01 -2.79 33.56
CA VAL A 41 21.57 -4.02 32.98
C VAL A 41 22.39 -3.65 31.75
N GLU A 42 23.68 -3.97 31.75
CA GLU A 42 24.55 -3.77 30.59
C GLU A 42 24.22 -4.81 29.50
N ILE A 43 23.92 -4.33 28.30
CA ILE A 43 23.56 -5.16 27.13
C ILE A 43 24.56 -5.03 25.98
N GLY A 44 25.78 -4.58 26.28
CA GLY A 44 26.92 -4.63 25.37
C GLY A 44 27.51 -3.28 25.04
N LYS A 45 28.44 -3.32 24.10
CA LYS A 45 29.30 -2.19 23.70
C LYS A 45 29.02 -1.82 22.25
N VAL A 46 28.95 -0.52 21.97
CA VAL A 46 28.81 0.02 20.62
C VAL A 46 30.05 0.79 20.22
N GLN A 47 30.53 0.52 19.02
CA GLN A 47 31.62 1.26 18.40
C GLN A 47 31.10 1.93 17.13
N PHE A 48 31.48 3.18 16.90
CA PHE A 48 31.14 3.92 15.69
C PHE A 48 32.34 3.95 14.74
N PHE A 49 32.08 3.80 13.44
CA PHE A 49 33.10 3.86 12.40
C PHE A 49 32.72 4.90 11.35
N TYR A 50 33.73 5.61 10.84
CA TYR A 50 33.59 6.54 9.74
C TYR A 50 34.61 6.20 8.65
N VAL A 51 34.17 6.19 7.39
CA VAL A 51 35.09 6.10 6.25
C VAL A 51 35.65 7.50 6.02
N LYS A 52 36.97 7.65 6.20
CA LYS A 52 37.76 8.89 6.36
C LYS A 52 37.63 9.97 5.28
N HIS A 53 36.82 9.79 4.23
CA HIS A 53 36.80 10.72 3.09
C HIS A 53 35.46 11.38 2.75
N GLU A 54 34.30 10.93 3.24
CA GLU A 54 33.00 11.57 2.89
C GLU A 54 31.91 11.54 4.00
N PHE A 55 32.14 10.95 5.17
CA PHE A 55 31.10 10.73 6.18
C PHE A 55 31.31 11.52 7.49
N ASN A 56 30.33 12.35 7.87
CA ASN A 56 30.23 13.03 9.17
C ASN A 56 29.77 12.04 10.27
N ASN A 57 30.15 12.24 11.53
CA ASN A 57 29.67 11.47 12.70
C ASN A 57 28.13 11.39 12.76
N LEU A 58 27.45 12.46 12.36
CA LEU A 58 25.98 12.46 12.27
C LEU A 58 25.47 11.44 11.24
N ASN A 59 26.17 11.29 10.11
CA ASN A 59 25.83 10.29 9.10
C ASN A 59 26.10 8.87 9.61
N ALA A 60 27.14 8.65 10.41
CA ALA A 60 27.38 7.35 11.03
C ALA A 60 26.19 6.93 11.94
N VAL A 61 25.64 7.87 12.72
CA VAL A 61 24.46 7.61 13.55
C VAL A 61 23.21 7.35 12.70
N ASN A 62 22.99 8.15 11.65
CA ASN A 62 21.78 8.09 10.83
C ASN A 62 21.77 6.93 9.80
N TYR A 63 22.94 6.49 9.33
CA TYR A 63 23.07 5.50 8.26
C TYR A 63 23.77 4.22 8.72
N GLY A 64 23.68 3.89 10.02
CA GLY A 64 24.07 2.58 10.52
C GLY A 64 25.57 2.32 10.61
N GLY A 65 26.41 3.36 10.64
CA GLY A 65 27.87 3.31 10.82
C GLY A 65 28.30 2.93 12.24
N PHE A 66 27.73 1.85 12.79
CA PHE A 66 28.03 1.32 14.11
C PHE A 66 28.11 -0.21 14.12
N GLU A 67 28.82 -0.73 15.11
CA GLU A 67 28.85 -2.13 15.49
C GLU A 67 28.48 -2.25 16.97
N TRP A 68 27.52 -3.12 17.26
CA TRP A 68 27.07 -3.45 18.59
C TRP A 68 27.50 -4.87 18.95
N SER A 69 28.49 -4.98 19.84
CA SER A 69 28.91 -6.25 20.42
C SER A 69 27.93 -6.65 21.52
N VAL A 70 27.09 -7.64 21.22
CA VAL A 70 26.08 -8.17 22.13
C VAL A 70 26.73 -9.18 23.09
N PRO A 71 26.45 -9.12 24.40
CA PRO A 71 27.03 -10.04 25.37
C PRO A 71 26.66 -11.50 25.09
N SER A 72 27.53 -12.39 25.55
CA SER A 72 27.22 -13.83 25.57
C SER A 72 26.05 -14.12 26.52
N THR A 73 25.43 -15.29 26.39
CA THR A 73 24.26 -15.63 27.23
C THR A 73 24.66 -15.70 28.71
N GLU A 74 25.87 -16.19 28.99
CA GLU A 74 26.44 -16.27 30.33
C GLU A 74 26.71 -14.87 30.91
N GLU A 75 27.31 -13.99 30.11
CA GLU A 75 27.59 -12.60 30.49
C GLU A 75 26.30 -11.81 30.72
N LEU A 76 25.29 -11.99 29.86
CA LEU A 76 23.99 -11.34 30.02
C LEU A 76 23.28 -11.83 31.29
N SER A 77 23.27 -13.14 31.57
CA SER A 77 22.73 -13.68 32.81
C SER A 77 23.50 -13.13 34.03
N ALA A 78 24.82 -12.98 33.96
CA ALA A 78 25.61 -12.36 35.02
C ALA A 78 25.23 -10.88 35.24
N ASN A 79 25.07 -10.11 34.16
CA ASN A 79 24.65 -8.70 34.23
C ASN A 79 23.25 -8.53 34.84
N ILE A 80 22.30 -9.38 34.45
CA ILE A 80 20.95 -9.42 35.04
C ILE A 80 21.04 -9.76 36.53
N THR A 81 21.84 -10.74 36.90
CA THR A 81 22.03 -11.15 38.30
C THR A 81 22.61 -10.02 39.14
N ASN A 82 23.61 -9.32 38.62
CA ASN A 82 24.23 -8.17 39.27
C ASN A 82 23.22 -7.05 39.52
N ALA A 83 22.35 -6.78 38.55
CA ALA A 83 21.26 -5.81 38.71
C ALA A 83 20.24 -6.26 39.78
N LEU A 84 19.99 -7.56 39.91
CA LEU A 84 19.04 -8.10 40.90
C LEU A 84 19.59 -8.18 42.33
N ASN A 85 20.92 -8.16 42.52
CA ASN A 85 21.55 -8.27 43.86
C ASN A 85 21.11 -7.14 44.83
N GLY A 86 20.73 -5.98 44.31
CA GLY A 86 20.23 -4.85 45.12
C GLY A 86 18.73 -4.92 45.47
N VAL A 87 18.00 -5.94 44.98
CA VAL A 87 16.54 -5.89 44.81
C VAL A 87 15.77 -6.80 45.80
N GLY A 88 16.45 -7.30 46.84
CA GLY A 88 15.89 -8.20 47.85
C GLY A 88 16.02 -9.69 47.49
N LYS A 89 15.46 -10.59 48.31
CA LYS A 89 15.54 -12.04 48.06
C LYS A 89 14.64 -12.45 46.90
N ILE A 90 15.24 -12.90 45.80
CA ILE A 90 14.54 -13.42 44.61
C ILE A 90 14.74 -14.94 44.55
N SER A 91 13.67 -15.68 44.23
CA SER A 91 13.75 -17.13 44.05
C SER A 91 14.47 -17.48 42.74
N GLU A 92 15.16 -18.62 42.71
CA GLU A 92 15.85 -19.09 41.49
C GLU A 92 14.89 -19.28 40.29
N LYS A 93 13.64 -19.69 40.58
CA LYS A 93 12.59 -19.82 39.56
C LYS A 93 12.22 -18.46 38.94
N GLU A 94 12.09 -17.43 39.76
CA GLU A 94 11.77 -16.08 39.30
C GLU A 94 12.95 -15.48 38.53
N ARG A 95 14.19 -15.68 39.01
CA ARG A 95 15.40 -15.26 38.30
C ARG A 95 15.47 -15.87 36.90
N LYS A 96 15.28 -17.18 36.76
CA LYS A 96 15.24 -17.84 35.44
C LYS A 96 14.13 -17.31 34.54
N ALA A 97 12.98 -16.93 35.11
CA ALA A 97 11.90 -16.31 34.35
C ALA A 97 12.29 -14.89 33.87
N ILE A 98 12.93 -14.07 34.72
CA ILE A 98 13.46 -12.75 34.35
C ILE A 98 14.49 -12.89 33.24
N GLU A 99 15.49 -13.76 33.40
CA GLU A 99 16.52 -14.02 32.37
C GLU A 99 15.89 -14.43 31.04
N LYS A 100 14.90 -15.33 31.07
CA LYS A 100 14.15 -15.75 29.88
C LYS A 100 13.43 -14.57 29.22
N TYR A 101 12.63 -13.81 29.96
CA TYR A 101 11.84 -12.71 29.39
C TYR A 101 12.73 -11.58 28.88
N PHE A 102 13.80 -11.26 29.61
CA PHE A 102 14.78 -10.26 29.21
C PHE A 102 15.45 -10.66 27.89
N GLY A 103 15.95 -11.89 27.79
CA GLY A 103 16.54 -12.40 26.56
C GLY A 103 15.58 -12.40 25.37
N GLN A 104 14.30 -12.74 25.60
CA GLN A 104 13.26 -12.66 24.59
C GLN A 104 12.96 -11.22 24.16
N GLY A 105 12.88 -10.25 25.08
CA GLY A 105 12.68 -8.84 24.76
C GLY A 105 13.83 -8.26 23.95
N LEU A 106 15.08 -8.63 24.27
CA LEU A 106 16.25 -8.22 23.49
C LEU A 106 16.22 -8.80 22.07
N GLN A 107 15.83 -10.07 21.92
CA GLN A 107 15.66 -10.69 20.61
C GLN A 107 14.58 -9.99 19.77
N ASP A 108 13.48 -9.61 20.40
CA ASP A 108 12.40 -8.89 19.72
C ASP A 108 12.85 -7.51 19.25
N VAL A 109 13.60 -6.75 20.07
CA VAL A 109 14.17 -5.45 19.67
C VAL A 109 15.06 -5.59 18.44
N VAL A 110 15.99 -6.55 18.45
CA VAL A 110 16.92 -6.77 17.32
C VAL A 110 16.16 -7.16 16.05
N ARG A 111 15.05 -7.89 16.16
CA ARG A 111 14.21 -8.27 15.03
C ARG A 111 13.32 -7.12 14.52
N ARG A 112 12.69 -6.34 15.41
CA ARG A 112 11.86 -5.19 15.02
C ARG A 112 12.66 -4.04 14.41
N THR A 113 13.89 -3.84 14.88
CA THR A 113 14.86 -2.92 14.24
C THR A 113 15.43 -3.45 12.94
N LEU A 114 15.19 -4.74 12.63
CA LEU A 114 15.72 -5.45 11.47
C LEU A 114 17.25 -5.47 11.40
N LEU A 115 17.92 -5.41 12.55
CA LEU A 115 19.34 -5.76 12.68
C LEU A 115 19.55 -7.27 12.49
N LEU A 116 18.55 -8.07 12.86
CA LEU A 116 18.46 -9.49 12.53
C LEU A 116 17.13 -9.75 11.83
N LEU A 117 17.19 -10.22 10.59
CA LEU A 117 15.98 -10.56 9.84
C LEU A 117 15.26 -11.78 10.46
N PRO A 118 13.92 -11.78 10.50
CA PRO A 118 13.16 -12.98 10.85
C PRO A 118 13.46 -14.14 9.88
N THR A 119 13.59 -15.35 10.41
CA THR A 119 13.81 -16.56 9.60
C THR A 119 12.46 -17.14 9.20
N PHE A 120 12.13 -17.05 7.91
CA PHE A 120 10.93 -17.62 7.32
C PHE A 120 11.14 -19.08 6.93
N ASP A 121 10.06 -19.86 6.88
CA ASP A 121 10.10 -21.20 6.33
C ASP A 121 10.31 -21.19 4.80
N ILE A 122 10.69 -22.34 4.25
CA ILE A 122 10.99 -22.49 2.81
C ILE A 122 9.77 -22.11 1.95
N GLY A 123 8.55 -22.41 2.43
CA GLY A 123 7.30 -22.10 1.74
C GLY A 123 7.05 -20.59 1.61
N ALA A 124 7.26 -19.83 2.68
CA ALA A 124 7.18 -18.38 2.66
C ALA A 124 8.32 -17.77 1.84
N MET A 125 9.56 -18.26 1.99
CA MET A 125 10.72 -17.77 1.24
C MET A 125 10.54 -17.93 -0.28
N ALA A 126 9.98 -19.04 -0.74
CA ALA A 126 9.73 -19.28 -2.17
C ALA A 126 8.74 -18.28 -2.81
N LYS A 127 7.97 -17.56 -1.99
CA LYS A 127 6.99 -16.55 -2.43
C LYS A 127 7.50 -15.12 -2.29
N MET A 128 8.71 -14.93 -1.75
CA MET A 128 9.33 -13.62 -1.54
C MET A 128 10.48 -13.40 -2.55
N PRO A 129 10.62 -12.20 -3.14
CA PRO A 129 9.72 -11.05 -3.02
C PRO A 129 8.36 -11.32 -3.69
N LEU A 130 7.32 -10.61 -3.23
CA LEU A 130 5.95 -10.80 -3.74
C LEU A 130 5.84 -10.34 -5.20
N LEU A 131 5.37 -11.22 -6.08
CA LEU A 131 5.17 -10.93 -7.50
C LEU A 131 3.80 -10.31 -7.83
N LYS A 132 2.84 -10.46 -6.91
CA LYS A 132 1.48 -9.90 -7.00
C LYS A 132 1.04 -9.35 -5.65
N PRO A 133 0.15 -8.36 -5.62
CA PRO A 133 -0.41 -7.83 -4.38
C PRO A 133 -0.96 -8.96 -3.51
N THR A 134 -0.50 -9.03 -2.26
CA THR A 134 -0.83 -10.11 -1.31
C THR A 134 -1.31 -9.51 0.00
N THR A 135 -2.47 -9.99 0.48
CA THR A 135 -2.97 -9.59 1.80
C THR A 135 -2.27 -10.41 2.87
N ILE A 136 -1.65 -9.73 3.82
CA ILE A 136 -0.97 -10.31 4.97
C ILE A 136 -1.78 -10.00 6.23
N VAL A 137 -2.25 -11.03 6.91
CA VAL A 137 -2.97 -10.93 8.18
C VAL A 137 -2.01 -11.36 9.30
N PRO A 138 -1.43 -10.42 10.08
CA PRO A 138 -0.54 -10.76 11.17
C PRO A 138 -1.30 -11.16 12.43
N ASP A 139 -0.69 -12.03 13.22
CA ASP A 139 -1.08 -12.31 14.60
C ASP A 139 -0.27 -11.46 15.61
N THR A 140 -0.54 -11.63 16.91
CA THR A 140 0.25 -10.95 17.95
C THR A 140 1.72 -11.34 17.94
N THR A 141 2.06 -12.58 17.58
CA THR A 141 3.47 -13.01 17.53
C THR A 141 4.26 -12.30 16.44
N ALA A 142 3.65 -12.07 15.28
CA ALA A 142 4.23 -11.36 14.15
C ALA A 142 4.50 -9.89 14.46
N VAL A 143 3.61 -9.25 15.21
CA VAL A 143 3.79 -7.88 15.70
C VAL A 143 4.96 -7.81 16.67
N HIS A 144 5.01 -8.67 17.68
CA HIS A 144 6.06 -8.59 18.70
C HIS A 144 7.45 -8.96 18.19
N GLN A 145 7.56 -9.96 17.31
CA GLN A 145 8.82 -10.59 16.93
C GLN A 145 9.45 -10.02 15.64
N GLY A 146 8.98 -8.87 15.15
CA GLY A 146 9.59 -8.15 14.01
C GLY A 146 9.29 -8.72 12.62
N ALA A 147 8.43 -9.74 12.53
CA ALA A 147 7.98 -10.25 11.23
C ALA A 147 7.14 -9.22 10.48
N LEU A 148 6.33 -8.45 11.21
CA LEU A 148 5.53 -7.38 10.61
C LEU A 148 6.40 -6.19 10.16
N ASP A 149 7.43 -5.81 10.93
CA ASP A 149 8.40 -4.78 10.49
C ASP A 149 9.13 -5.22 9.22
N PHE A 150 9.51 -6.50 9.11
CA PHE A 150 10.11 -7.05 7.89
C PHE A 150 9.20 -6.89 6.67
N VAL A 151 7.92 -7.26 6.82
CA VAL A 151 6.90 -7.09 5.77
C VAL A 151 6.80 -5.62 5.36
N ALA A 152 6.69 -4.72 6.33
CA ALA A 152 6.53 -3.30 6.08
C ALA A 152 7.74 -2.68 5.37
N LYS A 153 8.96 -3.11 5.69
CA LYS A 153 10.19 -2.57 5.09
C LYS A 153 10.50 -3.15 3.71
N PHE A 154 10.31 -4.45 3.50
CA PHE A 154 10.85 -5.15 2.33
C PHE A 154 9.82 -5.72 1.37
N LEU A 155 8.57 -5.91 1.80
CA LEU A 155 7.53 -6.49 0.94
C LEU A 155 6.49 -5.46 0.49
N MET A 156 6.41 -4.29 1.11
CA MET A 156 5.58 -3.18 0.62
C MET A 156 6.17 -2.58 -0.69
N PRO A 157 5.30 -2.10 -1.61
CA PRO A 157 3.84 -2.00 -1.50
C PRO A 157 3.08 -3.29 -1.89
N TYR A 158 3.77 -4.36 -2.33
CA TYR A 158 3.12 -5.61 -2.74
C TYR A 158 2.48 -6.38 -1.57
N ALA A 159 2.96 -6.17 -0.35
CA ALA A 159 2.32 -6.65 0.88
C ALA A 159 1.32 -5.63 1.40
N ARG A 160 0.07 -6.05 1.53
CA ARG A 160 -0.99 -5.27 2.16
C ARG A 160 -1.30 -5.85 3.54
N VAL A 161 -1.06 -5.07 4.60
CA VAL A 161 -1.22 -5.55 5.97
C VAL A 161 -2.65 -5.28 6.45
N LYS A 162 -3.33 -6.33 6.93
CA LYS A 162 -4.65 -6.27 7.55
C LYS A 162 -4.57 -6.71 8.99
N ILE A 163 -4.47 -5.76 9.92
CA ILE A 163 -4.34 -6.06 11.35
C ILE A 163 -5.74 -6.38 11.91
N PRO A 164 -5.98 -7.59 12.44
CA PRO A 164 -7.23 -7.95 13.10
C PRO A 164 -7.47 -7.12 14.36
N ALA A 165 -8.73 -6.73 14.61
CA ALA A 165 -9.08 -5.98 15.83
C ALA A 165 -8.66 -6.70 17.12
N ILE A 166 -8.74 -8.03 17.17
CA ILE A 166 -8.36 -8.83 18.33
C ILE A 166 -6.86 -8.72 18.65
N VAL A 167 -5.99 -8.60 17.64
CA VAL A 167 -4.55 -8.41 17.83
C VAL A 167 -4.28 -7.06 18.50
N TYR A 168 -5.00 -6.02 18.06
CA TYR A 168 -4.94 -4.70 18.68
C TYR A 168 -5.42 -4.72 20.13
N MET A 169 -6.55 -5.39 20.39
CA MET A 169 -7.12 -5.54 21.74
C MET A 169 -6.21 -6.32 22.69
N GLU A 170 -5.56 -7.40 22.23
CA GLU A 170 -4.58 -8.14 23.05
C GLU A 170 -3.40 -7.27 23.47
N ILE A 171 -2.89 -6.43 22.56
CA ILE A 171 -1.82 -5.49 22.85
C ILE A 171 -2.28 -4.42 23.85
N LEU A 172 -3.47 -3.83 23.67
CA LEU A 172 -4.05 -2.88 24.62
C LEU A 172 -4.28 -3.49 26.00
N ASN A 173 -4.74 -4.74 26.08
CA ASN A 173 -4.92 -5.43 27.34
C ASN A 173 -3.57 -5.61 28.07
N ASN A 174 -2.48 -5.92 27.35
CA ASN A 174 -1.14 -5.95 27.94
C ASN A 174 -0.72 -4.57 28.48
N VAL A 175 -1.07 -3.49 27.76
CA VAL A 175 -0.84 -2.10 28.20
C VAL A 175 -1.59 -1.80 29.50
N ASP A 176 -2.88 -2.09 29.57
CA ASP A 176 -3.70 -1.87 30.77
C ASP A 176 -3.22 -2.68 31.96
N ASN A 177 -2.87 -3.95 31.74
CA ASN A 177 -2.31 -4.82 32.78
C ASN A 177 -0.97 -4.28 33.31
N PHE A 178 -0.11 -3.77 32.43
CA PHE A 178 1.14 -3.15 32.85
C PHE A 178 0.91 -1.88 33.66
N PHE A 179 0.06 -0.95 33.20
CA PHE A 179 -0.22 0.29 33.93
C PHE A 179 -0.97 0.05 35.26
N SER A 180 -1.79 -1.00 35.34
CA SER A 180 -2.41 -1.42 36.61
C SER A 180 -1.35 -1.86 37.62
N LYS A 181 -0.34 -2.61 37.18
CA LYS A 181 0.81 -2.97 38.03
C LYS A 181 1.63 -1.75 38.41
N LEU A 182 1.90 -0.84 37.48
CA LEU A 182 2.65 0.38 37.74
C LEU A 182 1.97 1.26 38.81
N ARG A 183 0.64 1.40 38.76
CA ARG A 183 -0.16 2.13 39.77
C ARG A 183 -0.12 1.48 41.15
N ASN A 184 -0.12 0.14 41.20
CA ASN A 184 -0.12 -0.64 42.45
C ASN A 184 1.29 -1.13 42.84
N LYS A 185 2.35 -0.41 42.42
CA LYS A 185 3.76 -0.79 42.62
C LYS A 185 4.10 -0.97 44.10
N GLU A 186 3.53 -0.17 45.00
CA GLU A 186 3.84 -0.21 46.43
C GLU A 186 3.20 -1.41 47.14
N ASP A 187 1.93 -1.71 46.84
CA ASP A 187 1.17 -2.82 47.45
C ASP A 187 1.67 -4.22 47.01
N SER A 188 2.41 -4.29 45.89
CA SER A 188 2.71 -5.55 45.20
C SER A 188 4.16 -6.02 45.36
N ARG A 189 5.05 -5.22 45.97
CA ARG A 189 6.51 -5.49 46.10
C ARG A 189 6.88 -6.78 46.85
N GLY A 190 5.95 -7.38 47.60
CA GLY A 190 6.18 -8.60 48.38
C GLY A 190 5.89 -9.93 47.66
N ARG A 191 5.38 -9.94 46.42
CA ARG A 191 4.99 -11.18 45.72
C ARG A 191 6.10 -11.67 44.77
N SER A 192 6.57 -12.90 44.97
CA SER A 192 7.69 -13.56 44.24
C SER A 192 7.44 -13.90 42.76
N SER A 193 6.34 -13.46 42.18
CA SER A 193 6.07 -13.58 40.73
C SER A 193 5.82 -12.23 40.07
N TYR A 194 5.73 -11.15 40.85
CA TYR A 194 5.30 -9.85 40.37
C TYR A 194 6.33 -9.20 39.44
N ARG A 195 7.63 -9.36 39.73
CA ARG A 195 8.72 -8.71 38.95
C ARG A 195 8.85 -9.32 37.56
N SER A 196 8.99 -10.66 37.49
CA SER A 196 9.09 -11.36 36.21
C SER A 196 7.87 -11.13 35.30
N GLN A 197 6.67 -11.09 35.88
CA GLN A 197 5.46 -10.80 35.14
C GLN A 197 5.32 -9.32 34.75
N ALA A 198 5.85 -8.38 35.54
CA ALA A 198 5.89 -6.96 35.19
C ALA A 198 6.81 -6.74 33.98
N LEU A 199 8.02 -7.31 33.99
CA LEU A 199 8.95 -7.26 32.86
C LEU A 199 8.32 -7.83 31.59
N ASN A 200 7.72 -9.02 31.65
CA ASN A 200 7.08 -9.63 30.49
C ASN A 200 5.93 -8.77 29.94
N GLN A 201 5.09 -8.21 30.82
CA GLN A 201 3.98 -7.34 30.42
C GLN A 201 4.46 -6.01 29.85
N HIS A 202 5.55 -5.44 30.36
CA HIS A 202 6.19 -4.26 29.77
C HIS A 202 6.63 -4.55 28.33
N ILE A 203 7.41 -5.61 28.13
CA ILE A 203 7.95 -6.00 26.81
C ILE A 203 6.81 -6.22 25.81
N LEU A 204 5.76 -6.95 26.20
CA LEU A 204 4.62 -7.24 25.33
C LEU A 204 3.73 -6.02 25.09
N SER A 205 3.58 -5.12 26.06
CA SER A 205 2.75 -3.93 25.89
C SER A 205 3.42 -2.90 24.98
N GLN A 206 4.53 -2.34 25.42
CA GLN A 206 5.15 -1.18 24.79
C GLN A 206 5.77 -1.53 23.44
N GLY A 207 6.42 -2.70 23.32
CA GLY A 207 7.00 -3.16 22.05
C GLY A 207 5.94 -3.43 20.97
N GLY A 208 4.80 -4.01 21.35
CA GLY A 208 3.68 -4.24 20.43
C GLY A 208 3.00 -2.93 20.01
N GLN A 209 2.70 -2.07 20.97
CA GLN A 209 2.03 -0.79 20.71
C GLN A 209 2.88 0.13 19.84
N GLY A 210 4.20 0.22 20.08
CA GLY A 210 5.11 1.01 19.25
C GLY A 210 5.14 0.54 17.80
N THR A 211 5.11 -0.79 17.58
CA THR A 211 5.08 -1.38 16.23
C THR A 211 3.80 -1.01 15.48
N LEU A 212 2.63 -1.14 16.14
CA LEU A 212 1.34 -0.80 15.54
C LEU A 212 1.27 0.69 15.17
N LEU A 213 1.66 1.58 16.08
CA LEU A 213 1.60 3.03 15.85
C LEU A 213 2.53 3.49 14.73
N ARG A 214 3.72 2.90 14.57
CA ARG A 214 4.59 3.18 13.41
C ARG A 214 3.90 2.80 12.11
N LEU A 215 3.20 1.68 12.09
CA LEU A 215 2.56 1.12 10.91
C LEU A 215 1.25 1.83 10.54
N GLU A 216 0.52 2.38 11.52
CA GLU A 216 -0.67 3.21 11.30
C GLU A 216 -0.41 4.44 10.43
N SER A 217 0.84 4.92 10.40
CA SER A 217 1.24 6.04 9.54
C SER A 217 1.38 5.66 8.05
N ASN A 218 1.32 4.37 7.71
CA ASN A 218 1.56 3.87 6.36
C ASN A 218 0.24 3.52 5.66
N SER A 219 0.00 4.08 4.47
CA SER A 219 -1.25 3.89 3.70
C SER A 219 -1.51 2.44 3.26
N ASN A 220 -0.49 1.58 3.23
CA ASN A 220 -0.61 0.16 2.87
C ASN A 220 -0.96 -0.75 4.06
N VAL A 221 -1.04 -0.18 5.27
CA VAL A 221 -1.47 -0.86 6.49
C VAL A 221 -2.88 -0.42 6.80
N GLU A 222 -3.76 -1.39 7.03
CA GLU A 222 -5.11 -1.12 7.44
C GLU A 222 -5.43 -1.89 8.70
N LEU A 223 -5.86 -1.14 9.70
CA LEU A 223 -6.50 -1.68 10.88
C LEU A 223 -7.92 -2.08 10.51
N GLU A 224 -8.26 -3.34 10.72
CA GLU A 224 -9.66 -3.75 10.69
C GLU A 224 -10.36 -3.10 11.88
N ARG A 225 -11.05 -1.99 11.63
CA ARG A 225 -12.10 -1.50 12.53
C ARG A 225 -13.31 -2.37 12.28
N GLY A 226 -13.29 -3.59 12.79
CA GLY A 226 -14.40 -4.51 12.59
C GLY A 226 -15.71 -3.85 13.03
N ASP A 227 -16.76 -4.03 12.25
CA ASP A 227 -18.12 -4.06 12.79
C ASP A 227 -18.17 -5.26 13.73
N LEU A 228 -17.64 -5.10 14.95
CA LEU A 228 -17.89 -6.00 16.07
C LEU A 228 -19.37 -5.81 16.43
N GLY A 229 -20.26 -6.33 15.57
CA GLY A 229 -21.67 -6.49 15.87
C GLY A 229 -21.77 -7.25 17.18
N ALA A 230 -22.23 -6.56 18.22
CA ALA A 230 -22.16 -6.96 19.62
C ALA A 230 -20.76 -7.45 20.02
N ASP A 231 -19.93 -6.52 20.47
CA ASP A 231 -18.69 -6.76 21.24
C ASP A 231 -18.67 -8.16 21.91
N PRO A 232 -18.02 -9.16 21.29
CA PRO A 232 -17.99 -10.52 21.80
C PRO A 232 -17.19 -10.61 23.11
N LEU A 233 -16.47 -9.54 23.46
CA LEU A 233 -15.77 -9.39 24.71
C LEU A 233 -16.58 -8.56 25.72
N ARG A 234 -17.79 -8.04 25.44
CA ARG A 234 -18.54 -7.25 26.43
C ARG A 234 -18.92 -8.08 27.67
N GLY A 235 -19.11 -9.40 27.48
CA GLY A 235 -19.26 -10.37 28.57
C GLY A 235 -17.95 -10.82 29.23
N ILE A 236 -16.79 -10.48 28.66
CA ILE A 236 -15.44 -10.84 29.10
C ILE A 236 -14.71 -9.65 29.76
N VAL A 237 -14.98 -8.42 29.31
CA VAL A 237 -14.40 -7.15 29.81
C VAL A 237 -15.21 -6.59 30.97
N ALA A 238 -16.51 -6.87 31.06
CA ALA A 238 -17.23 -6.71 32.30
C ALA A 238 -16.89 -7.94 33.17
N PRO A 239 -16.10 -7.82 34.26
CA PRO A 239 -15.90 -8.94 35.16
C PRO A 239 -17.27 -9.38 35.65
N SER A 240 -17.70 -10.59 35.30
CA SER A 240 -18.89 -11.13 35.95
C SER A 240 -18.57 -11.19 37.44
N ASN A 241 -19.49 -10.68 38.27
CA ASN A 241 -19.42 -10.83 39.72
C ASN A 241 -19.72 -12.27 40.13
N ASP A 242 -19.92 -13.16 39.17
CA ASP A 242 -20.26 -14.55 39.38
C ASP A 242 -19.02 -15.33 39.83
N GLN A 243 -19.13 -16.00 40.97
CA GLN A 243 -18.02 -16.76 41.54
C GLN A 243 -17.77 -18.04 40.72
N GLU A 244 -18.77 -18.51 39.99
CA GLU A 244 -18.69 -19.72 39.17
C GLU A 244 -17.83 -19.52 37.92
N ASP A 245 -17.94 -18.37 37.23
CA ASP A 245 -17.10 -18.03 36.07
C ASP A 245 -15.62 -17.90 36.43
N LYS A 246 -15.33 -17.36 37.62
CA LYS A 246 -13.96 -17.30 38.18
C LYS A 246 -13.44 -18.69 38.56
N ALA A 247 -14.29 -19.57 39.08
CA ALA A 247 -13.93 -20.95 39.40
C ALA A 247 -13.69 -21.79 38.15
N LEU A 248 -14.43 -21.52 37.07
CA LEU A 248 -14.31 -22.18 35.75
C LEU A 248 -13.19 -21.58 34.88
N GLY A 249 -12.59 -20.45 35.27
CA GLY A 249 -11.48 -19.82 34.54
C GLY A 249 -11.88 -19.13 33.23
N LEU A 250 -13.17 -18.84 33.04
CA LEU A 250 -13.74 -18.29 31.80
C LEU A 250 -13.36 -16.83 31.53
N THR A 251 -12.75 -16.14 32.50
CA THR A 251 -12.25 -14.76 32.38
C THR A 251 -10.88 -14.66 31.72
N GLY A 252 -10.15 -15.78 31.59
CA GLY A 252 -8.99 -15.84 30.71
C GLY A 252 -9.47 -16.04 29.28
N ILE A 253 -9.13 -15.12 28.37
CA ILE A 253 -9.22 -15.40 26.93
C ILE A 253 -8.46 -16.70 26.72
N VAL A 254 -9.18 -17.81 26.48
CA VAL A 254 -8.51 -19.05 26.09
C VAL A 254 -7.85 -18.69 24.78
N LYS A 255 -6.51 -18.69 24.74
CA LYS A 255 -5.71 -18.27 23.58
C LYS A 255 -6.24 -18.80 22.25
N SER A 256 -6.80 -20.01 22.26
CA SER A 256 -7.47 -20.64 21.12
C SER A 256 -8.66 -19.86 20.54
N PHE A 257 -9.40 -19.10 21.34
CA PHE A 257 -10.50 -18.24 20.90
C PHE A 257 -9.99 -16.99 20.19
N GLY A 258 -8.95 -16.35 20.73
CA GLY A 258 -8.25 -15.23 20.06
C GLY A 258 -7.67 -15.67 18.71
N ASP A 259 -6.96 -16.79 18.68
CA ASP A 259 -6.43 -17.39 17.46
C ASP A 259 -7.55 -17.69 16.44
N ARG A 260 -8.70 -18.19 16.90
CA ARG A 260 -9.87 -18.45 16.03
C ARG A 260 -10.44 -17.17 15.44
N LEU A 261 -10.54 -16.10 16.22
CA LEU A 261 -11.02 -14.80 15.73
C LEU A 261 -10.08 -14.22 14.66
N ILE A 262 -8.76 -14.37 14.82
CA ILE A 262 -7.77 -13.96 13.80
C ILE A 262 -8.00 -14.72 12.49
N VAL A 263 -8.17 -16.04 12.56
CA VAL A 263 -8.43 -16.88 11.38
C VAL A 263 -9.77 -16.54 10.74
N GLU A 264 -10.81 -16.26 11.54
CA GLU A 264 -12.12 -15.86 11.03
C GLU A 264 -12.07 -14.49 10.35
N THR A 265 -11.33 -13.53 10.90
CA THR A 265 -11.02 -12.25 10.25
C THR A 265 -10.33 -12.49 8.89
N ALA A 266 -9.30 -13.33 8.85
CA ALA A 266 -8.61 -13.67 7.61
C ALA A 266 -9.56 -14.30 6.58
N ARG A 267 -10.46 -15.19 7.02
CA ARG A 267 -11.49 -15.81 6.18
C ARG A 267 -12.51 -14.80 5.65
N ARG A 268 -12.97 -13.88 6.49
CA ARG A 268 -13.86 -12.78 6.07
C ARG A 268 -13.21 -11.94 4.99
N PHE A 269 -11.93 -11.62 5.13
CA PHE A 269 -11.18 -10.93 4.08
C PHE A 269 -11.08 -11.78 2.82
N GLN A 270 -10.82 -13.09 2.93
CA GLN A 270 -10.80 -13.98 1.77
C GLN A 270 -12.13 -13.97 1.00
N LEU A 271 -13.27 -13.85 1.69
CA LEU A 271 -14.60 -13.72 1.07
C LEU A 271 -14.86 -12.35 0.45
N GLN A 272 -14.22 -11.29 0.97
CA GLN A 272 -14.37 -9.91 0.49
C GLN A 272 -13.46 -9.58 -0.71
N VAL A 273 -12.43 -10.39 -0.96
CA VAL A 273 -11.46 -10.18 -2.05
C VAL A 273 -11.66 -11.22 -3.15
N ARG A 274 -11.14 -10.97 -4.37
CA ARG A 274 -11.25 -11.91 -5.50
C ARG A 274 -10.72 -13.29 -5.11
N PRO A 275 -11.34 -14.41 -5.54
CA PRO A 275 -10.87 -15.76 -5.22
C PRO A 275 -9.42 -16.07 -5.62
N SER A 276 -8.86 -15.34 -6.59
CA SER A 276 -7.47 -15.48 -7.04
C SER A 276 -6.46 -14.59 -6.28
N HIS A 277 -6.95 -13.70 -5.40
CA HIS A 277 -6.10 -12.82 -4.61
C HIS A 277 -5.42 -13.63 -3.49
N PRO A 278 -4.08 -13.62 -3.43
CA PRO A 278 -3.38 -14.34 -2.39
C PRO A 278 -3.58 -13.67 -1.03
N LEU A 279 -3.98 -14.47 -0.04
CA LEU A 279 -4.09 -14.08 1.36
C LEU A 279 -3.23 -15.04 2.18
N VAL A 280 -2.36 -14.47 3.01
CA VAL A 280 -1.46 -15.22 3.89
C VAL A 280 -1.62 -14.75 5.33
N LEU A 281 -1.61 -15.70 6.26
CA LEU A 281 -1.54 -15.43 7.69
C LEU A 281 -0.08 -15.44 8.14
N LEU A 282 0.38 -14.36 8.76
CA LEU A 282 1.76 -14.21 9.24
C LEU A 282 1.82 -14.59 10.72
N THR A 283 2.50 -15.69 11.06
CA THR A 283 2.55 -16.20 12.44
C THR A 283 3.82 -16.99 12.72
N SER A 284 4.23 -17.05 13.99
CA SER A 284 5.21 -18.02 14.50
C SER A 284 4.59 -19.11 15.36
N ASP A 285 3.28 -19.03 15.62
CA ASP A 285 2.55 -20.01 16.41
C ASP A 285 2.19 -21.22 15.55
N GLN A 286 2.70 -22.40 15.93
CA GLN A 286 2.43 -23.64 15.21
C GLN A 286 0.94 -24.04 15.26
N GLY A 287 0.24 -23.76 16.36
CA GLY A 287 -1.19 -24.03 16.50
C GLY A 287 -2.01 -23.19 15.53
N MET A 288 -1.70 -21.91 15.44
CA MET A 288 -2.36 -20.98 14.53
C MET A 288 -2.06 -21.27 13.07
N ALA A 289 -0.80 -21.57 12.74
CA ALA A 289 -0.41 -21.98 11.39
C ALA A 289 -1.21 -23.22 10.93
N ARG A 290 -1.32 -24.24 11.80
CA ARG A 290 -2.09 -25.45 11.49
C ARG A 290 -3.58 -25.16 11.31
N MET A 291 -4.15 -24.28 12.14
CA MET A 291 -5.55 -23.87 12.03
C MET A 291 -5.81 -23.13 10.70
N ALA A 292 -4.97 -22.16 10.34
CA ALA A 292 -5.09 -21.43 9.09
C ALA A 292 -5.01 -22.35 7.87
N ILE A 293 -4.02 -23.26 7.83
CA ILE A 293 -3.88 -24.25 6.76
C ILE A 293 -5.13 -25.14 6.65
N SER A 294 -5.71 -25.57 7.78
CA SER A 294 -6.92 -26.40 7.79
C SER A 294 -8.16 -25.68 7.26
N GLU A 295 -8.20 -24.36 7.37
CA GLU A 295 -9.27 -23.50 6.86
C GLU A 295 -8.98 -23.00 5.41
N GLY A 296 -7.92 -23.49 4.78
CA GLY A 296 -7.56 -23.14 3.40
C GLY A 296 -6.89 -21.77 3.27
N ILE A 297 -6.33 -21.24 4.35
CA ILE A 297 -5.57 -19.99 4.37
C ILE A 297 -4.07 -20.31 4.34
N GLU A 298 -3.34 -19.71 3.41
CA GLU A 298 -1.90 -19.87 3.33
C GLU A 298 -1.20 -19.20 4.51
N VAL A 299 0.00 -19.66 4.87
CA VAL A 299 0.73 -19.16 6.04
C VAL A 299 2.13 -18.72 5.66
N PHE A 300 2.50 -17.52 6.11
CA PHE A 300 3.90 -17.09 6.20
C PHE A 300 4.39 -17.43 7.60
N TYR A 301 4.93 -18.64 7.73
CA TYR A 301 5.45 -19.12 9.00
C TYR A 301 6.87 -18.60 9.20
N PHE A 302 7.13 -18.03 10.37
CA PHE A 302 8.48 -17.62 10.76
C PHE A 302 8.88 -18.25 12.08
N GLN A 303 10.18 -18.45 12.27
CA GLN A 303 10.72 -19.11 13.43
C GLN A 303 10.47 -18.28 14.70
N ALA A 304 9.65 -18.83 15.59
CA ALA A 304 9.43 -18.30 16.93
C ALA A 304 10.76 -18.12 17.68
N ARG A 305 10.76 -17.29 18.73
CA ARG A 305 11.91 -17.01 19.61
C ARG A 305 12.68 -18.30 19.99
N SER A 306 13.74 -18.63 19.25
CA SER A 306 14.70 -19.66 19.64
C SER A 306 16.00 -18.97 20.09
N THR A 307 16.51 -19.38 21.23
CA THR A 307 17.74 -18.86 21.85
C THR A 307 18.99 -19.12 20.98
N SER A 308 19.92 -18.15 21.04
CA SER A 308 21.33 -18.14 20.56
C SER A 308 21.70 -17.58 19.17
N GLY A 309 20.75 -17.09 18.35
CA GLY A 309 21.12 -16.58 17.02
C GLY A 309 22.09 -15.38 17.01
N PHE A 310 22.03 -14.50 18.02
CA PHE A 310 22.75 -13.21 18.04
C PHE A 310 23.61 -12.97 19.31
N SER A 311 23.49 -13.80 20.35
CA SER A 311 24.26 -13.63 21.58
C SER A 311 25.74 -13.89 21.33
N GLY A 312 26.62 -13.05 21.89
CA GLY A 312 28.06 -13.09 21.64
C GLY A 312 28.47 -12.68 20.22
N LYS A 313 27.54 -12.17 19.40
CA LYS A 313 27.82 -11.67 18.04
C LYS A 313 27.89 -10.15 18.03
N THR A 314 28.53 -9.64 16.99
CA THR A 314 28.54 -8.21 16.66
C THR A 314 27.49 -7.94 15.60
N LEU A 315 26.55 -7.04 15.89
CA LEU A 315 25.50 -6.58 14.98
C LEU A 315 25.92 -5.25 14.36
N THR A 316 25.67 -5.04 13.07
CA THR A 316 25.99 -3.78 12.38
C THR A 316 24.72 -3.14 11.82
N GLY A 317 24.70 -1.80 11.73
CA GLY A 317 23.62 -1.05 11.11
C GLY A 317 23.65 -1.06 9.58
N VAL A 318 24.72 -1.56 8.95
CA VAL A 318 24.84 -1.69 7.48
C VAL A 318 24.63 -3.15 7.08
N LEU A 319 23.53 -3.44 6.38
CA LEU A 319 23.08 -4.80 6.12
C LEU A 319 22.73 -5.02 4.64
N HIS A 320 22.73 -6.28 4.19
CA HIS A 320 22.33 -6.62 2.83
C HIS A 320 20.80 -6.70 2.70
N HIS A 321 20.26 -6.03 1.70
CA HIS A 321 18.86 -6.12 1.35
C HIS A 321 18.53 -7.56 0.90
N PRO A 322 17.46 -8.19 1.44
CA PRO A 322 17.20 -9.62 1.26
C PRO A 322 16.93 -10.03 -0.19
N PHE A 323 16.48 -9.11 -1.05
CA PHE A 323 16.00 -9.45 -2.41
C PHE A 323 16.77 -8.86 -3.60
N ASN A 324 17.47 -7.73 -3.45
CA ASN A 324 17.99 -6.97 -4.60
C ASN A 324 19.52 -6.78 -4.56
N GLY A 325 20.21 -7.41 -3.60
CA GLY A 325 21.67 -7.33 -3.45
C GLY A 325 22.21 -5.97 -2.98
N GLY A 326 21.36 -4.95 -2.84
CA GLY A 326 21.73 -3.63 -2.31
C GLY A 326 22.03 -3.66 -0.81
N LEU A 327 22.45 -2.52 -0.27
CA LEU A 327 22.57 -2.31 1.17
C LEU A 327 21.32 -1.60 1.69
N TYR A 328 20.90 -1.94 2.90
CA TYR A 328 19.99 -1.13 3.68
C TYR A 328 20.64 -0.74 5.00
N PHE A 329 20.19 0.39 5.52
CA PHE A 329 20.73 0.97 6.73
C PHE A 329 19.69 0.95 7.86
N VAL A 330 20.17 0.76 9.08
CA VAL A 330 19.40 0.89 10.31
C VAL A 330 20.02 2.03 11.12
N PRO A 331 19.31 3.15 11.32
CA PRO A 331 19.77 4.24 12.18
C PRO A 331 20.00 3.75 13.62
N PHE A 332 21.08 4.20 14.26
CA PHE A 332 21.34 3.82 15.65
C PHE A 332 20.26 4.34 16.60
N THR A 333 19.68 5.50 16.29
CA THR A 333 18.57 6.07 17.06
C THR A 333 17.33 5.18 17.09
N ASP A 334 17.07 4.40 16.03
CA ASP A 334 15.94 3.46 16.01
C ASP A 334 16.17 2.30 16.99
N VAL A 335 17.43 1.85 17.12
CA VAL A 335 17.82 0.84 18.10
C VAL A 335 17.63 1.36 19.52
N LEU A 336 18.10 2.59 19.80
CA LEU A 336 17.95 3.22 21.11
C LEU A 336 16.47 3.43 21.47
N TRP A 337 15.65 3.87 20.51
CA TRP A 337 14.21 4.03 20.71
C TRP A 337 13.54 2.70 21.06
N GLU A 338 13.79 1.65 20.27
CA GLU A 338 13.18 0.34 20.51
C GLU A 338 13.60 -0.27 21.84
N LEU A 339 14.86 -0.10 22.25
CA LEU A 339 15.33 -0.53 23.57
C LEU A 339 14.64 0.23 24.70
N ALA A 340 14.55 1.57 24.58
CA ALA A 340 13.91 2.41 25.58
C ALA A 340 12.41 2.10 25.72
N ILE A 341 11.71 1.84 24.61
CA ILE A 341 10.29 1.46 24.60
C ILE A 341 10.10 0.06 25.20
N THR A 342 10.93 -0.91 24.83
CA THR A 342 10.75 -2.31 25.24
C THR A 342 11.04 -2.54 26.72
N PHE A 343 12.08 -1.89 27.25
CA PHE A 343 12.51 -2.06 28.64
C PHE A 343 12.03 -0.93 29.55
N GLY A 344 11.56 0.19 29.00
CA GLY A 344 11.07 1.36 29.74
C GLY A 344 12.11 2.47 29.86
N CYS A 345 13.38 2.12 30.06
CA CYS A 345 14.47 3.08 30.01
C CYS A 345 15.78 2.51 29.44
N LEU A 346 16.57 3.43 28.91
CA LEU A 346 17.86 3.20 28.27
C LEU A 346 18.85 4.26 28.73
N ARG A 347 20.11 3.86 28.93
CA ARG A 347 21.25 4.76 29.06
C ARG A 347 22.34 4.34 28.09
N LEU A 348 22.84 5.30 27.32
CA LEU A 348 24.09 5.18 26.58
C LEU A 348 25.14 6.02 27.31
N SER A 349 26.32 5.47 27.60
CA SER A 349 27.40 6.22 28.24
C SER A 349 28.76 5.89 27.63
N ASN A 350 29.64 6.88 27.56
CA ASN A 350 31.06 6.67 27.25
C ASN A 350 31.91 6.58 28.52
N GLU A 351 33.20 6.34 28.34
CA GLU A 351 34.18 6.29 29.44
C GLU A 351 34.47 7.70 30.02
N ASP A 352 34.20 8.76 29.24
CA ASP A 352 34.41 10.16 29.64
C ASP A 352 33.27 10.74 30.52
N GLY A 353 32.27 9.92 30.84
CA GLY A 353 31.12 10.29 31.69
C GLY A 353 30.00 11.02 30.95
N ASP A 354 30.12 11.26 29.65
CA ASP A 354 29.00 11.75 28.83
C ASP A 354 27.97 10.62 28.67
N SER A 355 26.69 10.95 28.85
CA SER A 355 25.61 9.99 28.72
C SER A 355 24.33 10.58 28.14
N VAL A 356 23.56 9.75 27.45
CA VAL A 356 22.17 10.06 27.09
C VAL A 356 21.29 9.02 27.76
N GLU A 357 20.27 9.49 28.47
CA GLU A 357 19.24 8.64 29.05
C GLU A 357 17.91 8.90 28.38
N LEU A 358 17.22 7.84 28.01
CA LEU A 358 15.90 7.86 27.38
C LEU A 358 14.93 7.03 28.23
N ARG A 359 13.70 7.49 28.36
CA ARG A 359 12.61 6.83 29.06
C ARG A 359 11.34 6.90 28.23
N ALA A 360 10.69 5.75 28.05
CA ALA A 360 9.39 5.66 27.38
C ALA A 360 8.25 6.22 28.24
N ILE A 361 8.37 6.06 29.56
CA ILE A 361 7.41 6.56 30.54
C ILE A 361 8.12 7.60 31.42
N GLY A 362 7.46 8.74 31.63
CA GLY A 362 7.99 9.81 32.47
C GLY A 362 8.31 9.33 33.90
N ALA A 363 9.20 10.04 34.60
CA ALA A 363 9.54 9.70 35.98
C ALA A 363 8.30 9.70 36.88
N SER A 364 8.22 8.72 37.77
CA SER A 364 7.10 8.54 38.71
C SER A 364 6.82 9.83 39.47
N GLY A 365 5.62 10.39 39.27
CA GLY A 365 5.07 11.48 40.07
C GLY A 365 5.04 12.87 39.43
N THR A 366 5.45 13.08 38.17
CA THR A 366 5.44 14.46 37.61
C THR A 366 4.87 14.71 36.22
N ILE A 367 4.55 13.74 35.35
CA ILE A 367 3.98 14.11 34.02
C ILE A 367 2.98 13.06 33.52
N ASP A 368 1.79 13.54 33.13
CA ASP A 368 0.76 12.81 32.40
C ASP A 368 1.33 12.29 31.09
N TRP A 369 1.60 10.98 30.99
CA TRP A 369 1.84 10.34 29.69
C TRP A 369 0.61 10.60 28.80
N GLN A 370 0.82 11.25 27.66
CA GLN A 370 -0.24 11.58 26.72
C GLN A 370 -0.03 10.85 25.40
N PRO A 371 -1.10 10.34 24.75
CA PRO A 371 -1.01 9.61 23.48
C PRO A 371 -0.28 10.36 22.35
N TYR A 372 -0.27 11.70 22.37
CA TYR A 372 0.42 12.50 21.35
C TYR A 372 1.95 12.37 21.38
N TYR A 373 2.55 11.99 22.52
CA TYR A 373 3.99 11.73 22.61
C TYR A 373 4.39 10.56 21.71
N THR A 374 3.56 9.52 21.69
CA THR A 374 3.76 8.34 20.85
C THR A 374 3.49 8.64 19.38
N GLN A 375 2.54 9.53 19.06
CA GLN A 375 2.26 9.95 17.68
C GLN A 375 3.42 10.77 17.05
N ARG A 376 4.20 11.49 17.86
CA ARG A 376 5.39 12.25 17.41
C ARG A 376 6.71 11.53 17.64
N ASP A 377 6.68 10.26 18.04
CA ASP A 377 7.86 9.43 18.33
C ASP A 377 8.82 10.09 19.35
N LEU A 378 8.27 10.74 20.38
CA LEU A 378 9.02 11.46 21.41
C LEU A 378 9.29 10.59 22.64
N LEU A 379 10.49 10.69 23.20
CA LEU A 379 10.85 10.06 24.48
C LEU A 379 11.30 11.10 25.50
N PHE A 380 11.09 10.83 26.78
CA PHE A 380 11.68 11.64 27.84
C PHE A 380 13.18 11.34 27.90
N GLY A 381 14.02 12.36 27.86
CA GLY A 381 15.44 12.14 28.00
C GLY A 381 16.20 13.25 28.68
N ARG A 382 17.45 12.94 28.99
CA ARG A 382 18.42 13.86 29.54
C ARG A 382 19.80 13.60 28.94
N PHE A 383 20.55 14.68 28.76
CA PHE A 383 21.96 14.63 28.39
C PHE A 383 22.79 14.88 29.66
N GLY A 384 23.69 13.95 29.98
CA GLY A 384 24.77 14.18 30.91
C GLY A 384 26.01 14.57 30.11
N GLU A 385 26.48 15.81 30.26
CA GLU A 385 27.78 16.24 29.75
C GLU A 385 28.74 16.43 30.93
N SER A 386 29.95 15.90 30.83
CA SER A 386 31.05 16.33 31.69
C SER A 386 31.54 17.70 31.18
N SER A 387 31.39 18.72 32.01
CA SER A 387 31.55 20.12 31.61
C SER A 387 33.00 20.49 31.27
N LEU A 388 33.23 20.99 30.06
CA LEU A 388 34.02 22.20 29.79
C LEU A 388 33.74 22.69 28.36
N GLY A 389 32.98 23.78 28.27
CA GLY A 389 32.69 24.46 27.01
C GLY A 389 31.32 25.14 26.99
N LYS A 390 31.10 26.15 27.83
CA LYS A 390 30.08 27.16 27.55
C LYS A 390 30.45 27.85 26.24
N SER A 391 29.72 27.59 25.17
CA SER A 391 29.47 28.59 24.13
C SER A 391 27.95 28.73 24.03
N SER A 392 27.45 29.74 24.72
CA SER A 392 26.24 30.47 24.32
C SER A 392 26.33 30.76 22.83
N ASP A 393 25.34 30.32 22.05
CA ASP A 393 24.88 30.91 20.79
C ASP A 393 23.70 30.08 20.27
N LEU A 394 22.56 30.19 20.97
CA LEU A 394 21.24 29.80 20.46
C LEU A 394 20.22 30.71 21.16
N GLU A 395 20.15 31.96 20.71
CA GLU A 395 18.92 32.76 20.81
C GLU A 395 18.60 33.33 19.43
N ASP A 396 17.31 33.35 19.12
CA ASP A 396 16.62 34.02 18.02
C ASP A 396 16.76 33.50 16.59
N SER A 397 15.67 32.85 16.14
CA SER A 397 14.86 33.41 15.04
C SER A 397 13.52 32.67 14.93
N SER A 398 12.60 33.01 15.83
CA SER A 398 11.17 33.01 15.50
C SER A 398 10.86 34.36 14.86
N GLU A 399 10.52 34.41 13.56
CA GLU A 399 9.76 35.53 13.03
C GLU A 399 9.02 35.19 11.73
N ILE A 400 7.70 35.34 11.84
CA ILE A 400 6.73 35.58 10.78
C ILE A 400 6.90 37.05 10.37
N THR A 401 6.88 37.40 9.08
CA THR A 401 6.00 38.43 8.46
C THR A 401 6.35 38.73 6.99
N HIS A 402 5.28 38.97 6.22
CA HIS A 402 5.02 39.76 4.99
C HIS A 402 6.20 40.39 4.19
N ILE A 403 6.15 40.72 2.90
CA ILE A 403 5.18 41.39 2.00
C ILE A 403 5.68 41.02 0.55
N GLU A 404 4.89 40.89 -0.54
CA GLU A 404 4.58 41.98 -1.46
C GLU A 404 3.66 41.56 -2.61
N THR A 405 2.73 42.47 -2.86
CA THR A 405 1.68 42.52 -3.88
C THR A 405 2.26 43.20 -5.13
N ILE A 406 2.14 42.61 -6.33
CA ILE A 406 2.36 43.34 -7.58
C ILE A 406 1.27 43.00 -8.61
N SER A 407 0.58 44.05 -9.04
CA SER A 407 -0.53 44.12 -10.01
C SER A 407 -0.10 43.83 -11.46
N PRO A 408 -1.06 43.51 -12.37
CA PRO A 408 -0.77 43.03 -13.72
C PRO A 408 -0.66 44.16 -14.76
N ILE A 409 0.21 43.98 -15.75
CA ILE A 409 0.31 44.83 -16.95
C ILE A 409 -0.25 44.06 -18.15
N THR A 410 -1.24 44.69 -18.78
CA THR A 410 -1.90 44.33 -20.04
C THR A 410 -1.02 44.67 -21.24
N LYS A 411 -1.10 43.91 -22.34
CA LYS A 411 -1.44 44.38 -23.71
C LYS A 411 -1.17 43.32 -24.82
N THR A 412 -2.19 43.16 -25.68
CA THR A 412 -2.17 42.94 -27.16
C THR A 412 -1.30 41.80 -27.72
N GLY A 413 -1.78 40.79 -28.46
CA GLY A 413 -2.89 40.74 -29.42
C GLY A 413 -2.33 40.71 -30.84
N VAL A 414 -2.36 39.56 -31.55
CA VAL A 414 -2.32 39.47 -33.02
C VAL A 414 -3.01 38.17 -33.47
N GLN A 415 -4.05 38.33 -34.30
CA GLN A 415 -4.71 37.29 -35.07
C GLN A 415 -3.94 37.04 -36.39
N PHE A 416 -3.91 35.80 -36.86
CA PHE A 416 -3.76 35.52 -38.29
C PHE A 416 -4.72 34.40 -38.70
N THR A 417 -5.67 34.77 -39.56
CA THR A 417 -6.53 33.93 -40.39
C THR A 417 -5.81 33.52 -41.67
N ASN A 418 -6.24 32.41 -42.30
CA ASN A 418 -6.45 32.19 -43.76
C ASN A 418 -6.84 30.69 -43.95
N LYS A 419 -8.09 30.32 -44.26
CA LYS A 419 -8.75 30.19 -45.60
C LYS A 419 -7.87 29.47 -46.63
N GLU A 420 -8.16 28.19 -46.87
CA GLU A 420 -9.06 27.62 -47.92
C GLU A 420 -8.41 27.64 -49.31
N ASP A 421 -8.29 26.46 -49.94
CA ASP A 421 -8.78 26.27 -51.30
C ASP A 421 -8.88 24.80 -51.72
N ASN A 422 -10.00 24.50 -52.36
CA ASN A 422 -10.38 23.24 -53.01
C ASN A 422 -9.72 23.12 -54.40
N THR A 423 -9.59 21.90 -54.95
CA THR A 423 -10.35 21.45 -56.14
C THR A 423 -9.93 20.08 -56.69
N SER A 424 -10.92 19.17 -56.69
CA SER A 424 -11.38 18.23 -57.73
C SER A 424 -10.42 17.31 -58.52
N ALA A 425 -10.73 16.01 -58.47
CA ALA A 425 -10.67 15.10 -59.62
C ALA A 425 -11.69 13.95 -59.45
N GLU A 426 -12.94 14.21 -59.84
CA GLU A 426 -13.97 13.19 -60.12
C GLU A 426 -13.70 12.59 -61.50
N HIS A 427 -13.56 11.27 -61.62
CA HIS A 427 -13.99 10.44 -62.78
C HIS A 427 -13.50 8.99 -62.66
N THR A 428 -13.89 8.27 -61.60
CA THR A 428 -13.89 6.79 -61.62
C THR A 428 -14.95 6.15 -60.69
N GLN A 429 -15.99 6.90 -60.29
CA GLN A 429 -16.88 6.49 -59.18
C GLN A 429 -18.08 5.61 -59.60
N THR A 430 -18.50 5.62 -60.86
CA THR A 430 -19.88 5.23 -61.22
C THR A 430 -20.18 3.73 -61.32
N ASN A 431 -19.18 2.85 -61.16
CA ASN A 431 -19.40 1.38 -61.21
C ASN A 431 -19.10 0.63 -59.90
N ILE A 432 -18.58 1.30 -58.87
CA ILE A 432 -18.37 0.72 -57.52
C ILE A 432 -19.62 0.95 -56.64
N ASP A 433 -20.37 2.01 -56.90
CA ASP A 433 -21.50 2.46 -56.08
C ASP A 433 -22.67 1.47 -56.00
N LYS A 434 -22.88 0.62 -57.03
CA LYS A 434 -23.97 -0.38 -57.01
C LYS A 434 -23.67 -1.62 -56.17
N THR A 435 -22.40 -1.90 -55.86
CA THR A 435 -22.02 -3.03 -54.99
C THR A 435 -21.87 -2.58 -53.53
N LEU A 436 -21.52 -1.31 -53.30
CA LEU A 436 -21.45 -0.70 -51.96
C LEU A 436 -22.82 -0.47 -51.31
N GLN A 437 -23.88 -0.21 -52.08
CA GLN A 437 -25.23 0.01 -51.54
C GLN A 437 -25.83 -1.21 -50.82
N ASN A 438 -25.29 -2.42 -51.00
CA ASN A 438 -25.74 -3.64 -50.31
C ASN A 438 -24.98 -3.93 -48.99
N LEU A 439 -24.04 -3.07 -48.59
CA LEU A 439 -23.21 -3.23 -47.38
C LEU A 439 -23.55 -2.21 -46.28
N THR A 440 -24.71 -1.56 -46.34
CA THR A 440 -25.19 -0.63 -45.31
C THR A 440 -26.12 -1.36 -44.34
N GLY A 441 -25.56 -2.01 -43.32
CA GLY A 441 -26.34 -2.70 -42.29
C GLY A 441 -25.67 -2.66 -40.91
N SER A 442 -26.44 -2.90 -39.85
CA SER A 442 -25.92 -3.10 -38.50
C SER A 442 -25.38 -4.51 -38.34
N TYR A 443 -24.12 -4.66 -37.92
CA TYR A 443 -23.47 -5.97 -37.83
C TYR A 443 -23.36 -6.46 -36.38
N SER A 444 -24.00 -7.60 -36.10
CA SER A 444 -23.90 -8.27 -34.79
C SER A 444 -22.84 -9.36 -34.83
N PHE A 445 -21.73 -9.15 -34.13
CA PHE A 445 -20.59 -10.08 -34.01
C PHE A 445 -19.78 -9.84 -32.71
N SER A 446 -18.83 -10.74 -32.40
CA SER A 446 -17.93 -10.56 -31.26
C SER A 446 -16.64 -9.85 -31.70
N PRO A 447 -16.33 -8.64 -31.18
CA PRO A 447 -15.08 -7.96 -31.49
C PRO A 447 -13.82 -8.77 -31.15
N SER A 448 -13.86 -9.58 -30.08
CA SER A 448 -12.73 -10.47 -29.73
C SER A 448 -12.47 -11.52 -30.82
N LYS A 449 -13.52 -12.11 -31.40
CA LYS A 449 -13.40 -13.04 -32.54
C LYS A 449 -12.98 -12.31 -33.82
N MET A 450 -13.36 -11.04 -33.98
CA MET A 450 -12.88 -10.22 -35.10
C MET A 450 -11.36 -10.06 -35.08
N LEU A 451 -10.76 -9.82 -33.90
CA LEU A 451 -9.30 -9.75 -33.76
C LEU A 451 -8.59 -11.05 -34.20
N ILE A 452 -9.20 -12.21 -33.96
CA ILE A 452 -8.67 -13.50 -34.42
C ILE A 452 -8.66 -13.55 -35.96
N LEU A 453 -9.77 -13.18 -36.61
CA LEU A 453 -9.86 -13.15 -38.07
C LEU A 453 -8.86 -12.18 -38.69
N MET A 454 -8.71 -10.99 -38.10
CA MET A 454 -7.75 -9.98 -38.56
C MET A 454 -6.31 -10.50 -38.48
N ARG A 455 -5.97 -11.19 -37.39
CA ARG A 455 -4.65 -11.79 -37.20
C ARG A 455 -4.32 -12.80 -38.30
N GLU A 456 -5.22 -13.74 -38.55
CA GLU A 456 -5.01 -14.78 -39.57
C GLU A 456 -4.86 -14.19 -40.97
N LEU A 457 -5.65 -13.15 -41.28
CA LEU A 457 -5.53 -12.43 -42.55
C LEU A 457 -4.19 -11.71 -42.69
N ILE A 458 -3.62 -11.21 -41.60
CA ILE A 458 -2.32 -10.53 -41.57
C ILE A 458 -1.17 -11.55 -41.66
N GLU A 459 -1.25 -12.66 -40.91
CA GLU A 459 -0.19 -13.68 -40.84
C GLU A 459 -0.11 -14.52 -42.13
N HIS A 460 -1.26 -14.84 -42.73
CA HIS A 460 -1.33 -15.71 -43.92
C HIS A 460 -1.64 -14.97 -45.23
N GLY A 461 -1.95 -13.67 -45.17
CA GLY A 461 -2.29 -12.82 -46.32
C GLY A 461 -3.68 -13.09 -46.93
N SER A 462 -4.20 -14.31 -46.79
CA SER A 462 -5.54 -14.69 -47.23
C SER A 462 -6.15 -15.80 -46.39
N VAL A 463 -7.48 -15.82 -46.29
CA VAL A 463 -8.26 -16.87 -45.59
C VAL A 463 -9.43 -17.30 -46.48
N ALA A 464 -9.66 -18.61 -46.66
CA ALA A 464 -10.76 -19.09 -47.48
C ALA A 464 -12.10 -18.91 -46.76
N ASN A 465 -13.19 -18.59 -47.48
CA ASN A 465 -14.51 -18.35 -46.87
C ASN A 465 -15.02 -19.54 -46.04
N ASN A 466 -14.64 -20.77 -46.39
CA ASN A 466 -15.06 -21.98 -45.68
C ASN A 466 -14.30 -22.18 -44.36
N GLU A 467 -13.07 -21.66 -44.26
CA GLU A 467 -12.20 -21.80 -43.08
C GLU A 467 -12.61 -20.85 -41.95
N ILE A 468 -13.28 -19.74 -42.28
CA ILE A 468 -13.74 -18.74 -41.29
C ILE A 468 -14.67 -19.36 -40.23
N ILE A 469 -15.50 -20.32 -40.63
CA ILE A 469 -16.46 -20.97 -39.74
C ILE A 469 -15.74 -21.78 -38.66
N GLU A 470 -14.72 -22.53 -39.07
CA GLU A 470 -13.89 -23.35 -38.20
C GLU A 470 -12.97 -22.48 -37.33
N LEU A 471 -12.29 -21.51 -37.94
CA LEU A 471 -11.38 -20.58 -37.27
C LEU A 471 -12.05 -19.82 -36.12
N LEU A 472 -13.27 -19.33 -36.33
CA LEU A 472 -13.99 -18.51 -35.36
C LEU A 472 -14.90 -19.32 -34.44
N ASP A 473 -14.99 -20.65 -34.60
CA ASP A 473 -15.93 -21.50 -33.87
C ASP A 473 -17.36 -20.91 -33.89
N ILE A 474 -17.92 -20.75 -35.08
CA ILE A 474 -19.25 -20.17 -35.31
C ILE A 474 -20.19 -21.19 -35.95
N LYS A 475 -21.48 -21.12 -35.60
CA LYS A 475 -22.45 -22.19 -35.93
C LYS A 475 -23.09 -22.04 -37.30
N THR A 476 -23.09 -20.84 -37.88
CA THR A 476 -23.82 -20.55 -39.12
C THR A 476 -23.03 -19.67 -40.09
N ARG A 477 -23.25 -19.90 -41.39
CA ARG A 477 -22.66 -19.09 -42.48
C ARG A 477 -23.15 -17.64 -42.46
N ASP A 478 -24.37 -17.40 -41.98
CA ASP A 478 -24.90 -16.04 -41.78
C ASP A 478 -24.06 -15.24 -40.78
N GLN A 479 -23.65 -15.86 -39.66
CA GLN A 479 -22.77 -15.22 -38.69
C GLN A 479 -21.41 -14.87 -39.29
N ALA A 480 -20.81 -15.78 -40.06
CA ALA A 480 -19.53 -15.53 -40.76
C ALA A 480 -19.63 -14.33 -41.72
N THR A 481 -20.78 -14.21 -42.40
CA THR A 481 -21.03 -13.15 -43.38
C THR A 481 -21.08 -11.77 -42.72
N ARG A 482 -21.47 -11.66 -41.43
CA ARG A 482 -21.47 -10.39 -40.69
C ARG A 482 -20.06 -9.87 -40.41
N TYR A 483 -19.11 -10.75 -40.06
CA TYR A 483 -17.71 -10.36 -39.90
C TYR A 483 -17.13 -9.87 -41.23
N LYS A 484 -17.36 -10.64 -42.30
CA LYS A 484 -16.92 -10.31 -43.66
C LYS A 484 -17.47 -8.97 -44.12
N ASN A 485 -18.77 -8.75 -44.00
CA ASN A 485 -19.42 -7.53 -44.51
C ASN A 485 -18.99 -6.29 -43.73
N PHE A 486 -18.78 -6.39 -42.41
CA PHE A 486 -18.22 -5.29 -41.61
C PHE A 486 -16.83 -4.88 -42.12
N LEU A 487 -15.91 -5.84 -42.26
CA LEU A 487 -14.55 -5.58 -42.75
C LEU A 487 -14.55 -5.07 -44.21
N LEU A 488 -15.38 -5.64 -45.09
CA LEU A 488 -15.52 -5.18 -46.47
C LEU A 488 -16.03 -3.74 -46.54
N SER A 489 -17.01 -3.39 -45.70
CA SER A 489 -17.63 -2.05 -45.72
C SER A 489 -16.68 -0.93 -45.34
N GLY A 490 -15.63 -1.22 -44.55
CA GLY A 490 -14.56 -0.29 -44.22
C GLY A 490 -13.32 -0.42 -45.09
N ASN A 491 -13.39 -1.12 -46.23
CA ASN A 491 -12.25 -1.42 -47.11
C ASN A 491 -11.06 -2.10 -46.41
N LEU A 492 -11.29 -2.79 -45.28
CA LEU A 492 -10.24 -3.48 -44.52
C LEU A 492 -9.84 -4.80 -45.22
N ILE A 493 -10.74 -5.40 -45.99
CA ILE A 493 -10.45 -6.61 -46.76
C ILE A 493 -10.93 -6.45 -48.20
N THR A 494 -10.38 -7.26 -49.11
CA THR A 494 -10.92 -7.48 -50.45
C THR A 494 -11.31 -8.95 -50.61
N THR A 495 -12.13 -9.28 -51.61
CA THR A 495 -12.56 -10.66 -51.85
C THR A 495 -12.64 -10.95 -53.35
N ASP A 496 -12.19 -12.13 -53.76
CA ASP A 496 -12.37 -12.68 -55.11
C ASP A 496 -13.62 -13.58 -55.21
N GLY A 497 -14.42 -13.65 -54.14
CA GLY A 497 -15.58 -14.52 -53.99
C GLY A 497 -15.29 -15.87 -53.30
N LYS A 498 -14.05 -16.38 -53.32
CA LYS A 498 -13.65 -17.65 -52.67
C LYS A 498 -12.85 -17.42 -51.39
N SER A 499 -11.98 -16.42 -51.39
CA SER A 499 -11.10 -16.06 -50.28
C SER A 499 -11.24 -14.57 -49.92
N LEU A 500 -10.77 -14.24 -48.72
CA LEU A 500 -10.61 -12.89 -48.22
C LEU A 500 -9.12 -12.54 -48.25
N PHE A 501 -8.78 -11.33 -48.68
CA PHE A 501 -7.42 -10.83 -48.75
C PHE A 501 -7.26 -9.59 -47.87
N CYS A 502 -6.13 -9.50 -47.19
CA CYS A 502 -5.77 -8.34 -46.38
C CYS A 502 -5.49 -7.10 -47.26
N THR A 503 -5.94 -5.92 -46.81
CA THR A 503 -5.57 -4.63 -47.42
C THR A 503 -4.51 -3.90 -46.57
N LEU A 504 -3.99 -2.78 -47.09
CA LEU A 504 -3.13 -1.89 -46.31
C LEU A 504 -3.86 -1.28 -45.11
N SER A 505 -5.14 -0.94 -45.24
CA SER A 505 -5.96 -0.37 -44.15
C SER A 505 -6.13 -1.36 -43.00
N LEU A 506 -6.23 -2.66 -43.28
CA LEU A 506 -6.23 -3.68 -42.24
C LEU A 506 -4.86 -3.85 -41.58
N GLN A 507 -3.76 -3.73 -42.33
CA GLN A 507 -2.41 -3.72 -41.75
C GLN A 507 -2.20 -2.55 -40.80
N GLU A 508 -2.67 -1.36 -41.19
CA GLU A 508 -2.62 -0.15 -40.35
C GLU A 508 -3.47 -0.33 -39.08
N LEU A 509 -4.72 -0.78 -39.22
CA LEU A 509 -5.58 -1.05 -38.07
C LEU A 509 -4.96 -2.11 -37.15
N TRP A 510 -4.41 -3.19 -37.70
CA TRP A 510 -3.75 -4.24 -36.92
C TRP A 510 -2.53 -3.69 -36.18
N ASN A 511 -1.69 -2.90 -36.83
CA ASN A 511 -0.56 -2.23 -36.21
C ASN A 511 -1.02 -1.37 -35.02
N CYS A 512 -2.04 -0.53 -35.23
CA CYS A 512 -2.58 0.34 -34.18
C CYS A 512 -3.20 -0.44 -33.01
N VAL A 513 -3.83 -1.58 -33.30
CA VAL A 513 -4.33 -2.51 -32.27
C VAL A 513 -3.16 -3.12 -31.47
N THR A 514 -2.08 -3.56 -32.13
CA THR A 514 -0.91 -4.15 -31.47
C THR A 514 -0.06 -3.13 -30.70
N THR A 515 -0.06 -1.86 -31.09
CA THR A 515 0.64 -0.78 -30.37
C THR A 515 -0.25 -0.07 -29.35
N GLN A 516 -1.50 -0.52 -29.16
CA GLN A 516 -2.51 0.11 -28.29
C GLN A 516 -2.75 1.61 -28.59
N ASN A 517 -2.61 2.03 -29.86
CA ASN A 517 -2.88 3.41 -30.24
C ASN A 517 -4.38 3.61 -30.46
N ILE A 518 -5.11 3.92 -29.38
CA ILE A 518 -6.59 4.02 -29.37
C ILE A 518 -7.10 5.07 -30.35
N LEU A 519 -6.41 6.20 -30.51
CA LEU A 519 -6.82 7.25 -31.46
C LEU A 519 -6.69 6.76 -32.90
N CYS A 520 -5.61 6.05 -33.23
CA CYS A 520 -5.48 5.43 -34.54
C CYS A 520 -6.54 4.34 -34.76
N VAL A 521 -6.78 3.47 -33.77
CA VAL A 521 -7.86 2.45 -33.83
C VAL A 521 -9.21 3.11 -34.12
N ARG A 522 -9.53 4.22 -33.44
CA ARG A 522 -10.75 4.99 -33.69
C ARG A 522 -10.82 5.47 -35.13
N ASN A 523 -9.76 6.08 -35.65
CA ASN A 523 -9.74 6.62 -37.01
C ASN A 523 -9.95 5.52 -38.04
N CYS A 524 -9.26 4.39 -37.93
CA CYS A 524 -9.44 3.25 -38.83
C CYS A 524 -10.85 2.63 -38.74
N LEU A 525 -11.48 2.62 -37.56
CA LEU A 525 -12.83 2.10 -37.40
C LEU A 525 -13.91 3.06 -37.93
N ILE A 526 -13.67 4.37 -37.90
CA ILE A 526 -14.59 5.38 -38.46
C ILE A 526 -14.75 5.21 -39.99
N ASP A 527 -13.76 4.64 -40.68
CA ASP A 527 -13.87 4.32 -42.10
C ASP A 527 -14.97 3.28 -42.40
N VAL A 528 -15.42 2.53 -41.38
CA VAL A 528 -16.59 1.66 -41.48
C VAL A 528 -17.87 2.50 -41.37
N PRO A 529 -18.70 2.62 -42.42
CA PRO A 529 -19.83 3.55 -42.45
C PRO A 529 -20.83 3.35 -41.30
N SER A 530 -21.12 2.08 -40.97
CA SER A 530 -22.03 1.76 -39.87
C SER A 530 -21.50 2.19 -38.49
N PHE A 531 -20.19 2.20 -38.28
CA PHE A 531 -19.56 2.65 -37.05
C PHE A 531 -19.46 4.18 -37.01
N SER A 532 -19.14 4.82 -38.14
CA SER A 532 -19.20 6.29 -38.27
C SER A 532 -20.57 6.85 -37.90
N THR A 533 -21.65 6.28 -38.45
CA THR A 533 -23.03 6.69 -38.13
C THR A 533 -23.35 6.53 -36.64
N PHE A 534 -22.86 5.45 -36.02
CA PHE A 534 -23.01 5.23 -34.58
C PHE A 534 -22.29 6.30 -33.74
N VAL A 535 -21.04 6.62 -34.07
CA VAL A 535 -20.24 7.64 -33.36
C VAL A 535 -20.84 9.04 -33.56
N ASN A 536 -21.26 9.39 -34.77
CA ASN A 536 -21.86 10.69 -35.06
C ASN A 536 -23.17 10.89 -34.28
N HIS A 537 -24.04 9.88 -34.25
CA HIS A 537 -25.28 9.93 -33.47
C HIS A 537 -25.02 10.10 -31.96
N LEU A 538 -23.98 9.44 -31.43
CA LEU A 538 -23.56 9.62 -30.04
C LEU A 538 -23.06 11.04 -29.76
N ASN A 539 -22.23 11.57 -30.65
CA ASN A 539 -21.63 12.90 -30.49
C ASN A 539 -22.65 14.04 -30.57
N GLU A 540 -23.70 13.90 -31.39
CA GLU A 540 -24.79 14.86 -31.49
C GLU A 540 -25.57 15.02 -30.17
N ARG A 541 -25.78 13.92 -29.44
CA ARG A 541 -26.64 13.88 -28.25
C ARG A 541 -25.87 13.90 -26.93
N ARG A 542 -24.56 13.63 -26.96
CA ARG A 542 -23.60 13.56 -25.83
C ARG A 542 -23.91 12.52 -24.76
N VAL A 543 -25.15 12.40 -24.29
CA VAL A 543 -25.63 11.42 -23.30
C VAL A 543 -26.96 10.83 -23.76
N LEU A 544 -27.06 9.51 -23.83
CA LEU A 544 -28.23 8.75 -24.26
C LEU A 544 -28.76 7.85 -23.14
N GLN A 545 -29.76 8.34 -22.40
CA GLN A 545 -30.32 7.67 -21.21
C GLN A 545 -31.14 6.41 -21.51
N THR A 546 -31.86 6.41 -22.63
CA THR A 546 -32.58 5.26 -23.17
C THR A 546 -32.12 5.06 -24.61
N ILE A 547 -32.02 3.80 -25.06
CA ILE A 547 -31.86 3.49 -26.47
C ILE A 547 -33.15 3.96 -27.14
N PRO A 548 -33.17 5.11 -27.82
CA PRO A 548 -34.38 5.63 -28.42
C PRO A 548 -34.71 4.84 -29.68
N ASN A 549 -35.95 4.95 -30.15
CA ASN A 549 -36.43 4.21 -31.33
C ASN A 549 -35.68 4.57 -32.63
N ASP A 550 -34.90 5.66 -32.62
CA ASP A 550 -34.12 6.18 -33.74
C ASP A 550 -32.62 5.81 -33.67
N TRP A 551 -32.26 4.77 -32.91
CA TRP A 551 -30.87 4.32 -32.82
C TRP A 551 -30.35 3.84 -34.19
N PRO A 552 -29.13 4.24 -34.62
CA PRO A 552 -28.60 3.91 -35.94
C PRO A 552 -28.17 2.44 -36.08
N VAL A 553 -28.24 1.67 -35.00
CA VAL A 553 -27.81 0.27 -34.93
C VAL A 553 -28.97 -0.60 -34.41
N SER A 554 -29.15 -1.80 -34.96
CA SER A 554 -30.15 -2.73 -34.42
C SER A 554 -29.86 -3.11 -32.96
N SER A 555 -30.91 -3.41 -32.19
CA SER A 555 -30.77 -3.88 -30.79
C SER A 555 -29.89 -5.13 -30.65
N SER A 556 -29.91 -6.01 -31.65
CA SER A 556 -29.07 -7.21 -31.72
C SER A 556 -27.59 -6.94 -31.97
N ALA A 557 -27.24 -5.79 -32.56
CA ALA A 557 -25.87 -5.38 -32.86
C ALA A 557 -25.32 -4.37 -31.83
N LEU A 558 -26.18 -3.74 -31.03
CA LEU A 558 -25.79 -2.72 -30.05
C LEU A 558 -24.57 -3.09 -29.21
N ARG A 559 -24.53 -4.33 -28.66
CA ARG A 559 -23.40 -4.79 -27.85
C ARG A 559 -22.07 -4.74 -28.59
N THR A 560 -22.07 -5.07 -29.89
CA THR A 560 -20.87 -5.01 -30.74
C THR A 560 -20.37 -3.58 -30.84
N TYR A 561 -21.25 -2.63 -31.12
CA TYR A 561 -20.88 -1.22 -31.31
C TYR A 561 -20.47 -0.54 -30.01
N LEU A 562 -21.10 -0.89 -28.87
CA LEU A 562 -20.64 -0.42 -27.55
C LEU A 562 -19.24 -0.95 -27.22
N MET A 563 -18.96 -2.23 -27.48
CA MET A 563 -17.62 -2.79 -27.28
C MET A 563 -16.59 -2.13 -28.21
N LEU A 564 -16.93 -1.93 -29.49
CA LEU A 564 -16.06 -1.22 -30.44
C LEU A 564 -15.84 0.25 -30.02
N GLY A 565 -16.88 0.88 -29.48
CA GLY A 565 -16.81 2.26 -29.00
C GLY A 565 -15.96 2.42 -27.75
N ASP A 566 -16.03 1.49 -26.79
CA ASP A 566 -15.16 1.48 -25.62
C ASP A 566 -13.68 1.29 -26.02
N ILE A 567 -13.37 0.33 -26.91
CA ILE A 567 -11.98 0.08 -27.34
C ILE A 567 -11.41 1.19 -28.24
N ALA A 568 -12.26 1.90 -28.98
CA ALA A 568 -11.91 3.10 -29.74
C ALA A 568 -11.93 4.38 -28.88
N GLY A 569 -12.30 4.24 -27.60
CA GLY A 569 -12.42 5.31 -26.63
C GLY A 569 -13.41 6.41 -27.01
N CYS A 570 -14.47 6.11 -27.76
CA CYS A 570 -15.47 7.10 -28.22
C CYS A 570 -16.84 6.95 -27.52
N SER A 571 -17.07 5.86 -26.78
CA SER A 571 -18.26 5.69 -25.94
C SER A 571 -17.92 5.14 -24.57
N LEU A 572 -18.79 5.38 -23.58
CA LEU A 572 -18.79 4.68 -22.30
C LEU A 572 -20.23 4.39 -21.87
N SER A 573 -20.53 3.15 -21.51
CA SER A 573 -21.83 2.77 -20.96
C SER A 573 -21.83 2.90 -19.43
N ILE A 574 -22.61 3.84 -18.89
CA ILE A 574 -22.73 4.09 -17.45
C ILE A 574 -24.10 3.61 -16.95
N PRO A 575 -24.17 2.64 -16.01
CA PRO A 575 -25.43 2.19 -15.42
C PRO A 575 -26.28 3.33 -14.87
N ASN A 576 -27.60 3.29 -15.13
CA ASN A 576 -28.59 4.31 -14.74
C ASN A 576 -28.45 5.69 -15.42
N ILE A 577 -27.37 5.93 -16.18
CA ILE A 577 -27.16 7.16 -16.97
C ILE A 577 -27.33 6.88 -18.46
N GLY A 578 -26.92 5.71 -18.96
CA GLY A 578 -26.97 5.35 -20.37
C GLY A 578 -25.60 5.44 -21.06
N VAL A 579 -25.58 5.68 -22.36
CA VAL A 579 -24.35 5.70 -23.17
C VAL A 579 -23.87 7.14 -23.35
N VAL A 580 -22.60 7.40 -23.04
CA VAL A 580 -21.98 8.72 -23.09
C VAL A 580 -20.92 8.76 -24.20
N ALA A 581 -20.89 9.85 -24.96
CA ALA A 581 -19.82 10.13 -25.93
C ALA A 581 -18.54 10.57 -25.20
N THR A 582 -17.41 9.96 -25.55
CA THR A 582 -16.12 10.18 -24.86
C THR A 582 -14.98 10.54 -25.80
N ASP A 583 -15.32 11.25 -26.87
CA ASP A 583 -14.45 11.55 -28.00
C ASP A 583 -13.37 12.62 -27.71
N SER A 584 -13.44 13.33 -26.57
CA SER A 584 -12.57 14.45 -26.28
C SER A 584 -11.14 14.03 -25.94
N VAL A 585 -10.18 14.79 -26.47
CA VAL A 585 -8.75 14.65 -26.21
C VAL A 585 -8.22 15.96 -25.66
N PHE A 586 -7.59 15.94 -24.50
CA PHE A 586 -7.02 17.11 -23.85
C PHE A 586 -5.50 17.01 -23.80
N ASN A 587 -4.81 18.16 -23.84
CA ASN A 587 -3.43 18.22 -23.41
C ASN A 587 -3.35 18.04 -21.87
N THR A 588 -2.15 17.78 -21.35
CA THR A 588 -1.95 17.45 -19.94
C THR A 588 -2.42 18.56 -18.98
N SER A 589 -2.23 19.83 -19.33
CA SER A 589 -2.59 20.97 -18.48
C SER A 589 -4.11 21.21 -18.44
N ASP A 590 -4.77 21.16 -19.60
CA ASP A 590 -6.22 21.26 -19.69
C ASP A 590 -6.91 20.09 -19.00
N PHE A 591 -6.34 18.89 -19.12
CA PHE A 591 -6.77 17.73 -18.36
C PHE A 591 -6.67 17.98 -16.85
N ALA A 592 -5.51 18.43 -16.35
CA ALA A 592 -5.30 18.63 -14.91
C ALA A 592 -6.32 19.61 -14.31
N ASN A 593 -6.57 20.72 -14.99
CA ASN A 593 -7.57 21.71 -14.56
C ASN A 593 -8.98 21.13 -14.50
N ARG A 594 -9.38 20.35 -15.52
CA ARG A 594 -10.70 19.68 -15.57
C ARG A 594 -10.82 18.57 -14.52
N ALA A 595 -9.77 17.78 -14.34
CA ALA A 595 -9.66 16.73 -13.34
C ALA A 595 -9.92 17.26 -11.93
N ILE A 596 -9.25 18.37 -11.56
CA ILE A 596 -9.43 19.05 -10.28
C ILE A 596 -10.84 19.62 -10.15
N LYS A 597 -11.35 20.28 -11.19
CA LYS A 597 -12.69 20.89 -11.17
C LYS A 597 -13.79 19.83 -10.95
N VAL A 598 -13.74 18.71 -11.69
CA VAL A 598 -14.69 17.60 -11.53
C VAL A 598 -14.55 16.98 -10.15
N TYR A 599 -13.33 16.78 -9.67
CA TYR A 599 -13.06 16.29 -8.33
C TYR A 599 -13.71 17.18 -7.25
N GLN A 600 -13.49 18.50 -7.30
CA GLN A 600 -14.06 19.47 -6.36
C GLN A 600 -15.59 19.52 -6.42
N SER A 601 -16.16 19.35 -7.61
CA SER A 601 -17.62 19.29 -7.80
C SER A 601 -18.23 18.08 -7.10
N ILE A 602 -17.54 16.94 -7.09
CA ILE A 602 -18.01 15.73 -6.40
C ILE A 602 -17.77 15.83 -4.89
N SER A 603 -16.58 16.28 -4.47
CA SER A 603 -16.22 16.35 -3.05
C SER A 603 -17.08 17.36 -2.29
N SER A 604 -17.56 18.43 -2.94
CA SER A 604 -18.46 19.40 -2.29
C SER A 604 -19.86 18.84 -1.98
N GLN A 605 -20.24 17.70 -2.57
CA GLN A 605 -21.52 17.03 -2.36
C GLN A 605 -21.47 15.93 -1.28
N VAL A 606 -20.30 15.66 -0.71
CA VAL A 606 -20.07 14.55 0.23
C VAL A 606 -19.37 15.11 1.46
N GLU A 607 -19.71 14.62 2.66
CA GLU A 607 -19.06 15.05 3.92
C GLU A 607 -17.57 14.66 4.02
N SER A 608 -17.09 13.80 3.12
CA SER A 608 -15.72 13.29 3.09
C SER A 608 -14.89 13.99 2.01
N THR A 609 -13.62 14.27 2.34
CA THR A 609 -12.60 14.72 1.39
C THR A 609 -12.12 13.61 0.44
N TRP A 610 -12.69 12.41 0.51
CA TRP A 610 -12.35 11.27 -0.34
C TRP A 610 -13.56 10.86 -1.19
N ILE A 611 -13.35 10.70 -2.50
CA ILE A 611 -14.42 10.29 -3.44
C ILE A 611 -14.09 8.95 -4.09
N LEU A 612 -15.10 8.22 -4.56
CA LEU A 612 -14.88 6.97 -5.30
C LEU A 612 -14.23 7.25 -6.65
N SER A 613 -13.14 6.54 -6.95
CA SER A 613 -12.37 6.62 -8.20
C SER A 613 -13.25 6.34 -9.43
N GLY A 614 -14.07 5.30 -9.38
CA GLY A 614 -15.04 4.97 -10.43
C GLY A 614 -16.05 6.09 -10.68
N ARG A 615 -16.55 6.74 -9.62
CA ARG A 615 -17.46 7.88 -9.73
C ARG A 615 -16.78 9.06 -10.42
N TRP A 616 -15.54 9.35 -10.05
CA TRP A 616 -14.77 10.41 -10.68
C TRP A 616 -14.52 10.17 -12.18
N LEU A 617 -14.21 8.92 -12.58
CA LEU A 617 -14.07 8.55 -13.99
C LEU A 617 -15.37 8.73 -14.78
N GLU A 618 -16.50 8.32 -14.21
CA GLU A 618 -17.82 8.46 -14.84
C GLU A 618 -18.24 9.92 -15.01
N GLU A 619 -17.93 10.76 -14.02
CA GLU A 619 -18.20 12.19 -14.07
C GLU A 619 -17.28 12.90 -15.06
N LEU A 620 -16.01 12.50 -15.18
CA LEU A 620 -15.13 12.97 -16.26
C LEU A 620 -15.65 12.59 -17.64
N ALA A 621 -16.14 11.36 -17.80
CA ALA A 621 -16.75 10.91 -19.05
C ALA A 621 -18.01 11.73 -19.36
N ARG A 622 -18.87 11.97 -18.38
CA ARG A 622 -20.13 12.71 -18.55
C ARG A 622 -19.93 14.20 -18.82
N ASP A 623 -19.13 14.88 -17.99
CA ASP A 623 -19.05 16.34 -17.97
C ASP A 623 -17.95 16.88 -18.88
N CYS A 624 -16.93 16.07 -19.16
CA CYS A 624 -15.80 16.45 -20.00
C CYS A 624 -15.68 15.63 -21.30
N ALA A 625 -16.60 14.68 -21.54
CA ALA A 625 -16.52 13.76 -22.69
C ALA A 625 -15.16 13.05 -22.79
N LEU A 626 -14.55 12.74 -21.64
CA LEU A 626 -13.21 12.12 -21.58
C LEU A 626 -13.30 10.63 -21.27
N HIS A 627 -12.76 9.79 -22.16
CA HIS A 627 -12.77 8.35 -21.95
C HIS A 627 -11.84 7.93 -20.78
N PRO A 628 -12.22 6.96 -19.94
CA PRO A 628 -11.39 6.53 -18.79
C PRO A 628 -9.97 6.12 -19.15
N VAL A 629 -9.73 5.56 -20.34
CA VAL A 629 -8.36 5.22 -20.79
C VAL A 629 -7.49 6.47 -20.96
N PHE A 630 -8.02 7.52 -21.60
CA PHE A 630 -7.32 8.79 -21.70
C PHE A 630 -7.20 9.50 -20.36
N SER A 631 -8.19 9.35 -19.46
CA SER A 631 -8.10 9.85 -18.09
C SER A 631 -6.90 9.24 -17.36
N ARG A 632 -6.70 7.92 -17.44
CA ARG A 632 -5.56 7.23 -16.83
C ARG A 632 -4.22 7.72 -17.41
N GLU A 633 -4.09 7.76 -18.73
CA GLU A 633 -2.84 8.21 -19.37
C GLU A 633 -2.49 9.66 -19.04
N ASN A 634 -3.48 10.56 -19.07
CA ASN A 634 -3.24 11.97 -18.77
C ASN A 634 -3.03 12.22 -17.28
N LEU A 635 -3.63 11.41 -16.40
CA LEU A 635 -3.38 11.49 -14.96
C LEU A 635 -1.92 11.22 -14.62
N LEU A 636 -1.35 10.14 -15.16
CA LEU A 636 0.07 9.82 -14.96
C LEU A 636 0.97 10.94 -15.48
N LYS A 637 0.71 11.44 -16.71
CA LYS A 637 1.45 12.57 -17.28
C LYS A 637 1.32 13.86 -16.45
N ALA A 638 0.17 14.11 -15.84
CA ALA A 638 -0.07 15.30 -15.02
C ALA A 638 0.65 15.23 -13.66
N ILE A 639 0.70 14.04 -13.06
CA ILE A 639 1.50 13.77 -11.86
C ILE A 639 2.99 13.97 -12.17
N ASP A 640 3.49 13.39 -13.26
CA ASP A 640 4.90 13.50 -13.66
C ASP A 640 5.33 14.95 -13.94
N LYS A 641 4.41 15.76 -14.46
CA LYS A 641 4.60 17.21 -14.68
C LYS A 641 4.32 18.06 -13.44
N ASN A 642 4.01 17.44 -12.29
CA ASN A 642 3.71 18.10 -11.03
C ASN A 642 2.57 19.13 -11.13
N LEU A 643 1.56 18.86 -11.96
CA LEU A 643 0.39 19.72 -12.15
C LEU A 643 -0.71 19.45 -11.09
N LEU A 644 -0.75 18.22 -10.59
CA LEU A 644 -1.67 17.78 -9.54
C LEU A 644 -1.01 16.68 -8.69
N SER A 645 -1.52 16.53 -7.48
CA SER A 645 -1.19 15.43 -6.57
C SER A 645 -2.40 14.51 -6.42
N VAL A 646 -2.17 13.20 -6.50
CA VAL A 646 -3.20 12.18 -6.29
C VAL A 646 -2.84 11.37 -5.07
N TYR A 647 -3.78 11.30 -4.13
CA TYR A 647 -3.74 10.38 -3.00
C TYR A 647 -4.84 9.34 -3.20
N ALA A 648 -4.60 8.12 -2.73
CA ALA A 648 -5.53 7.02 -2.88
C ALA A 648 -5.74 6.31 -1.54
N GLU A 649 -6.98 5.95 -1.25
CA GLU A 649 -7.42 5.28 -0.03
C GLU A 649 -8.48 4.23 -0.38
N GLY A 650 -8.72 3.27 0.51
CA GLY A 650 -9.84 2.34 0.37
C GLY A 650 -9.41 0.99 -0.17
N SER A 651 -10.25 0.00 0.11
CA SER A 651 -9.72 -1.26 0.60
C SER A 651 -10.51 -2.49 0.17
N THR A 652 -11.75 -2.31 -0.27
CA THR A 652 -12.60 -3.40 -0.73
C THR A 652 -13.17 -3.00 -2.08
N PRO A 653 -12.97 -3.79 -3.15
CA PRO A 653 -13.74 -3.62 -4.36
C PRO A 653 -15.22 -3.72 -3.96
N ASP A 654 -15.95 -2.62 -4.07
CA ASP A 654 -17.38 -2.64 -3.76
C ASP A 654 -18.11 -3.33 -4.91
N THR A 655 -18.42 -4.61 -4.71
CA THR A 655 -19.06 -5.47 -5.71
C THR A 655 -20.46 -4.99 -6.09
N ARG A 656 -21.06 -4.07 -5.32
CA ARG A 656 -22.32 -3.42 -5.67
C ARG A 656 -22.22 -2.64 -7.00
N PHE A 657 -21.03 -2.22 -7.40
CA PHE A 657 -20.79 -1.45 -8.62
C PHE A 657 -20.23 -2.29 -9.79
N GLU A 658 -20.29 -3.62 -9.77
CA GLU A 658 -19.75 -4.45 -10.87
C GLU A 658 -20.42 -4.22 -12.24
N LYS A 659 -21.63 -3.64 -12.24
CA LYS A 659 -22.30 -3.22 -13.47
C LYS A 659 -21.56 -2.08 -14.17
N HIS A 660 -20.73 -1.32 -13.46
CA HIS A 660 -19.94 -0.20 -13.97
C HIS A 660 -18.60 -0.71 -14.51
N HIS A 661 -18.59 -1.00 -15.81
CA HIS A 661 -17.45 -1.58 -16.51
C HIS A 661 -17.34 -1.04 -17.93
N MET A 662 -16.16 -1.21 -18.52
CA MET A 662 -15.88 -0.93 -19.92
C MET A 662 -15.08 -2.08 -20.54
N TRP A 663 -15.03 -2.12 -21.86
CA TRP A 663 -14.13 -3.01 -22.60
C TRP A 663 -12.90 -2.25 -23.05
N ALA A 664 -11.71 -2.74 -22.69
CA ALA A 664 -10.46 -2.11 -23.08
C ALA A 664 -9.62 -3.06 -23.94
N LEU A 665 -8.93 -2.47 -24.90
CA LEU A 665 -7.92 -3.17 -25.68
C LEU A 665 -6.62 -3.25 -24.87
N GLN A 666 -6.10 -4.46 -24.68
CA GLN A 666 -4.81 -4.73 -24.04
C GLN A 666 -3.97 -5.65 -24.92
N VAL A 667 -2.65 -5.63 -24.73
CA VAL A 667 -1.70 -6.53 -25.41
C VAL A 667 -1.00 -7.35 -24.35
N VAL A 668 -1.30 -8.64 -24.32
CA VAL A 668 -0.76 -9.62 -23.37
C VAL A 668 0.09 -10.60 -24.17
N ASP A 669 1.36 -10.77 -23.78
CA ASP A 669 2.33 -11.61 -24.48
C ASP A 669 2.42 -11.32 -25.99
N GLY A 670 2.36 -10.03 -26.35
CA GLY A 670 2.40 -9.57 -27.74
C GLY A 670 1.11 -9.80 -28.53
N ARG A 671 0.04 -10.28 -27.91
CA ARG A 671 -1.25 -10.53 -28.57
C ARG A 671 -2.33 -9.55 -28.11
N PRO A 672 -3.04 -8.87 -29.03
CA PRO A 672 -4.13 -7.99 -28.67
C PRO A 672 -5.34 -8.78 -28.19
N GLN A 673 -5.92 -8.36 -27.06
CA GLN A 673 -7.10 -8.95 -26.44
C GLN A 673 -8.03 -7.85 -25.93
N ILE A 674 -9.33 -8.14 -25.90
CA ILE A 674 -10.33 -7.23 -25.35
C ILE A 674 -10.71 -7.74 -23.96
N GLU A 675 -10.37 -6.96 -22.94
CA GLU A 675 -10.64 -7.29 -21.55
C GLU A 675 -11.72 -6.41 -20.95
N LYS A 676 -12.43 -6.97 -19.97
CA LYS A 676 -13.44 -6.24 -19.20
C LYS A 676 -12.79 -5.56 -18.01
N ILE A 677 -12.84 -4.23 -17.97
CA ILE A 677 -12.32 -3.40 -16.88
C ILE A 677 -13.46 -2.89 -16.02
N PHE A 678 -13.35 -3.00 -14.71
CA PHE A 678 -14.36 -2.51 -13.76
C PHE A 678 -13.91 -1.18 -13.15
N LEU A 679 -14.71 -0.12 -13.31
CA LEU A 679 -14.28 1.24 -12.99
C LEU A 679 -14.13 1.49 -11.48
N TYR A 680 -14.89 0.76 -10.65
CA TYR A 680 -14.94 0.95 -9.18
C TYR A 680 -14.02 0.01 -8.40
N ARG A 681 -13.14 -0.74 -9.07
CA ARG A 681 -12.22 -1.68 -8.41
C ARG A 681 -10.85 -1.09 -8.05
N GLY A 682 -10.56 0.15 -8.44
CA GLY A 682 -9.34 0.90 -8.08
C GLY A 682 -8.07 0.50 -8.85
N ASP A 683 -8.01 -0.73 -9.36
CA ASP A 683 -6.87 -1.30 -10.08
C ASP A 683 -6.62 -0.69 -11.47
N PHE A 684 -7.64 -0.05 -12.06
CA PHE A 684 -7.52 0.57 -13.37
C PHE A 684 -6.73 1.89 -13.35
N LEU A 685 -7.09 2.82 -12.46
CA LEU A 685 -6.51 4.17 -12.42
C LEU A 685 -5.08 4.18 -11.89
N LEU A 686 -4.84 3.40 -10.84
CA LEU A 686 -3.56 3.26 -10.17
C LEU A 686 -3.18 1.77 -10.18
N PRO A 687 -2.50 1.31 -11.25
CA PRO A 687 -2.12 -0.09 -11.41
C PRO A 687 -1.35 -0.60 -10.19
N GLY A 688 -1.71 -1.79 -9.70
CA GLY A 688 -1.09 -2.39 -8.52
C GLY A 688 -1.71 -1.96 -7.19
N THR A 689 -2.68 -1.05 -7.19
CA THR A 689 -3.46 -0.66 -6.00
C THR A 689 -4.90 -1.21 -6.09
N ALA A 690 -5.53 -1.46 -4.94
CA ALA A 690 -6.98 -1.71 -4.85
C ALA A 690 -7.73 -0.48 -4.31
N ALA A 691 -7.12 0.70 -4.44
CA ALA A 691 -7.61 1.92 -3.86
C ALA A 691 -8.85 2.41 -4.61
N VAL A 692 -10.02 2.23 -4.00
CA VAL A 692 -11.31 2.59 -4.61
C VAL A 692 -11.67 4.06 -4.37
N ARG A 693 -10.98 4.76 -3.46
CA ARG A 693 -11.14 6.19 -3.22
C ARG A 693 -9.90 6.97 -3.60
N ILE A 694 -10.13 8.19 -4.05
CA ILE A 694 -9.08 9.12 -4.46
C ILE A 694 -9.33 10.49 -3.84
N ARG A 695 -8.22 11.20 -3.64
CA ARG A 695 -8.19 12.63 -3.33
C ARG A 695 -7.24 13.29 -4.33
N ILE A 696 -7.72 14.33 -5.03
CA ILE A 696 -6.92 15.07 -6.01
C ILE A 696 -6.77 16.50 -5.53
N GLU A 697 -5.53 16.98 -5.50
CA GLU A 697 -5.17 18.34 -5.12
C GLU A 697 -4.39 19.00 -6.25
N GLY A 698 -4.66 20.28 -6.52
CA GLY A 698 -3.81 21.07 -7.41
C GLY A 698 -2.50 21.41 -6.72
N VAL A 699 -1.38 21.33 -7.44
CA VAL A 699 -0.08 21.79 -6.93
C VAL A 699 -0.03 23.30 -7.13
N ASN A 700 0.21 24.07 -6.07
CA ASN A 700 0.18 25.55 -6.05
C ASN A 700 1.22 26.25 -6.96
N HIS A 701 1.84 25.54 -7.91
CA HIS A 701 2.81 26.06 -8.88
C HIS A 701 2.46 25.79 -10.36
N ALA A 702 1.24 25.34 -10.65
CA ALA A 702 0.75 25.17 -12.02
C ALA A 702 -0.22 26.31 -12.41
N THR A 703 0.32 27.51 -12.59
CA THR A 703 -0.33 28.54 -13.44
C THR A 703 0.10 28.38 -14.88
#